data_AF-A0A962IP75-F1
#
_entry.id   AF-A0A962IP75-F1
#
_cell.length_a   1.000
_cell.length_b   1.000
_cell.length_c   1.000
_cell.angle_alpha   90.00
_cell.angle_beta   90.00
_cell.angle_gamma   90.00
#
_symmetry.space_group_name_H-M   'P 1'
#
loop_
_entity.id
_entity.type
_entity.pdbx_description
1 polymer ?
#
loop_
_entity_poly.entity_id
_entity_poly.type
_entity_poly.pdbx_seq_one_letter_code
_entity_poly.pdbx_strand_id
1 'polypeptide(L)'
;MPAPAANRLPIAELDAFVARLRGDLAAYDSDFALQFALGRKVNSIVADRAKLARLALRTLWFACVGSDSPYALIATGGFGRGELYPHSDIDLLVLTPHPAPADLPERVQRFLAALWDLRYRVGHSARSLPQLREDARADVVLATSLLEARLICGEQARWKEMAPLLAQSIGWPARDYLDAKLAEARERHQRFSDTTFNLEPQIKDGRGGLRDFQSTLWIAQVCCGAASYAAMERKGLLHRDERQRWLQAVDRLRAVRYALHLLAERAEDRLLFEFQPRLASLFGHVAVAGSNAAIEGFMHEYFRATARIDLIGERIIERVRERVLDLPVRRLREGWRIVDGRLESSARRELDGERLHELMDLVIRREDISALGPELAREVERLLGSHGKLLAGVRAKRLLLTLLQTAGSPRRALQIWARYGLLGAVVPAFARISGLMQYDLFHVYTVDRHTLAVVNEVAKLSQDEEGEDLRYAHSVRRRIDQPGLLLLAALFHDIAKGRGGDHSRLGAVEVRRFAQHLALPPADRDLLAFLVRQHLAMSIVAQKQDIQDPVVISRFARLVQEPRQLDYLYLLTVADIRGTNPKLWNGWRARLLRDLHRFTERALRSGEAFRDDGRRRARVRRETMELLRGEGFGRDQVLRLWSGFPAEAFLRQGVDHLRWQTGALLRASPSRIEGRPDGADGPIGLTAVRSIGAQGAREVFVHVPDQTGIFAAIVATLDRLHLLVVGARVLTTPGGWTLDSFQVLDQDQRWTDPVGRNMEIQMRLEMALGESPLKIRLSRRNPSRQQKHFYFAPELRLRPQADAQRSELSLACSDQPGLLATVAQAFYQCGVNVHAARIATFGERVEDVFVLSNAQDQALDEGEAEQLIAAVESALSQSN
;
A
#
# COMPACT_ATOMS: atom_id res chain seq x y z
N MET A 1 13.15 43.10 -22.21
CA MET A 1 11.78 43.64 -22.37
C MET A 1 11.83 45.15 -22.21
N PRO A 2 11.36 45.95 -23.19
CA PRO A 2 11.24 47.40 -23.03
C PRO A 2 10.09 47.72 -22.07
N ALA A 3 10.33 48.61 -21.11
CA ALA A 3 9.31 49.08 -20.18
C ALA A 3 8.37 50.10 -20.87
N PRO A 4 7.06 50.12 -20.56
CA PRO A 4 6.14 51.12 -21.12
C PRO A 4 6.55 52.54 -20.69
N ALA A 5 6.44 53.50 -21.61
CA ALA A 5 6.84 54.90 -21.41
C ALA A 5 5.78 55.74 -20.66
N ALA A 6 4.53 55.24 -20.53
CA ALA A 6 3.42 55.93 -19.90
C ALA A 6 3.14 55.40 -18.48
N ASN A 7 2.88 56.31 -17.54
CA ASN A 7 2.46 55.99 -16.18
C ASN A 7 0.97 55.61 -16.21
N ARG A 8 0.71 54.32 -16.45
CA ARG A 8 -0.58 53.65 -16.69
C ARG A 8 -1.00 53.60 -18.16
N LEU A 9 -1.25 52.39 -18.65
CA LEU A 9 -1.71 52.16 -20.02
C LEU A 9 -3.25 52.22 -20.10
N PRO A 10 -3.82 52.68 -21.23
CA PRO A 10 -5.22 52.41 -21.59
C PRO A 10 -5.52 50.90 -21.66
N ILE A 11 -6.79 50.50 -21.54
CA ILE A 11 -7.18 49.07 -21.51
C ILE A 11 -6.75 48.34 -22.79
N ALA A 12 -7.04 48.90 -23.97
CA ALA A 12 -6.68 48.28 -25.25
C ALA A 12 -5.16 48.09 -25.44
N GLU A 13 -4.36 49.06 -24.98
CA GLU A 13 -2.89 48.95 -25.03
C GLU A 13 -2.35 47.92 -24.04
N LEU A 14 -3.00 47.79 -22.87
CA LEU A 14 -2.67 46.77 -21.88
C LEU A 14 -2.95 45.37 -22.42
N ASP A 15 -4.10 45.14 -23.07
CA ASP A 15 -4.48 43.83 -23.61
C ASP A 15 -3.49 43.37 -24.70
N ALA A 16 -3.11 44.28 -25.62
CA ALA A 16 -2.09 44.01 -26.62
C ALA A 16 -0.72 43.71 -26.00
N PHE A 17 -0.35 44.44 -24.95
CA PHE A 17 0.90 44.22 -24.22
C PHE A 17 0.90 42.85 -23.51
N VAL A 18 -0.19 42.49 -22.84
CA VAL A 18 -0.37 41.19 -22.17
C VAL A 18 -0.31 40.04 -23.18
N ALA A 19 -0.94 40.18 -24.34
CA ALA A 19 -0.91 39.17 -25.39
C ALA A 19 0.51 38.89 -25.91
N ARG A 20 1.32 39.94 -26.11
CA ARG A 20 2.73 39.81 -26.49
C ARG A 20 3.55 39.15 -25.38
N LEU A 21 3.39 39.61 -24.15
CA LEU A 21 4.10 39.09 -22.98
C LEU A 21 3.80 37.60 -22.74
N ARG A 22 2.55 37.18 -22.99
CA ARG A 22 2.14 35.77 -22.96
C ARG A 22 2.90 34.92 -23.97
N GLY A 23 3.06 35.41 -25.20
CA GLY A 23 3.83 34.73 -26.25
C GLY A 23 5.30 34.56 -25.86
N ASP A 24 5.92 35.63 -25.38
CA ASP A 24 7.32 35.60 -24.91
C ASP A 24 7.51 34.59 -23.77
N LEU A 25 6.63 34.62 -22.76
CA LEU A 25 6.70 33.70 -21.61
C LEU A 25 6.52 32.23 -22.03
N ALA A 26 5.62 31.93 -22.96
CA ALA A 26 5.43 30.57 -23.48
C ALA A 26 6.68 30.04 -24.22
N ALA A 27 7.39 30.92 -24.95
CA ALA A 27 8.64 30.57 -25.61
C ALA A 27 9.75 30.26 -24.59
N TYR A 28 9.89 31.07 -23.53
CA TYR A 28 10.84 30.79 -22.44
C TYR A 28 10.50 29.50 -21.70
N ASP A 29 9.23 29.21 -21.47
CA ASP A 29 8.81 27.97 -20.81
C ASP A 29 9.20 26.74 -21.63
N SER A 30 9.09 26.82 -22.96
CA SER A 30 9.54 25.77 -23.88
C SER A 30 11.07 25.60 -23.86
N ASP A 31 11.83 26.70 -23.85
CA ASP A 31 13.29 26.68 -23.73
C ASP A 31 13.75 26.08 -22.39
N PHE A 32 13.09 26.41 -21.27
CA PHE A 32 13.39 25.80 -19.98
C PHE A 32 13.10 24.29 -19.94
N ALA A 33 12.04 23.82 -20.62
CA ALA A 33 11.77 22.40 -20.74
C ALA A 33 12.86 21.67 -21.54
N LEU A 34 13.34 22.28 -22.64
CA LEU A 34 14.46 21.75 -23.43
C LEU A 34 15.76 21.72 -22.62
N GLN A 35 16.09 22.80 -21.91
CA GLN A 35 17.27 22.86 -21.06
C GLN A 35 17.26 21.82 -19.95
N PHE A 36 16.08 21.55 -19.37
CA PHE A 36 15.92 20.47 -18.41
C PHE A 36 16.22 19.10 -19.05
N ALA A 37 15.68 18.83 -20.24
CA ALA A 37 15.97 17.60 -20.98
C ALA A 37 17.46 17.45 -21.34
N LEU A 38 18.17 18.57 -21.54
CA LEU A 38 19.62 18.62 -21.76
C LEU A 38 20.46 18.55 -20.45
N GLY A 39 19.83 18.33 -19.30
CA GLY A 39 20.52 18.12 -18.02
C GLY A 39 20.85 19.38 -17.23
N ARG A 40 20.28 20.55 -17.58
CA ARG A 40 20.44 21.77 -16.77
C ARG A 40 19.80 21.58 -15.40
N LYS A 41 20.49 22.02 -14.33
CA LYS A 41 20.02 21.88 -12.95
C LYS A 41 18.69 22.61 -12.73
N VAL A 42 17.70 21.88 -12.20
CA VAL A 42 16.33 22.38 -11.96
C VAL A 42 16.29 23.61 -11.07
N ASN A 43 17.13 23.67 -10.03
CA ASN A 43 17.18 24.84 -9.14
C ASN A 43 17.54 26.14 -9.89
N SER A 44 18.34 26.06 -10.96
CA SER A 44 18.71 27.20 -11.79
C SER A 44 17.57 27.59 -12.73
N ILE A 45 16.92 26.59 -13.33
CA ILE A 45 15.74 26.78 -14.20
C ILE A 45 14.62 27.46 -13.42
N VAL A 46 14.24 26.89 -12.28
CA VAL A 46 13.17 27.37 -11.41
C VAL A 46 13.46 28.78 -10.87
N ALA A 47 14.74 29.11 -10.64
CA ALA A 47 15.16 30.46 -10.25
C ALA A 47 15.05 31.47 -11.41
N ASP A 48 15.42 31.08 -12.62
CA ASP A 48 15.33 31.96 -13.80
C ASP A 48 13.89 32.17 -14.24
N ARG A 49 13.03 31.13 -14.18
CA ARG A 49 11.58 31.26 -14.31
C ARG A 49 11.02 32.29 -13.33
N ALA A 50 11.41 32.22 -12.05
CA ALA A 50 10.97 33.18 -11.05
C ALA A 50 11.45 34.61 -11.35
N LYS A 51 12.69 34.78 -11.85
CA LYS A 51 13.20 36.10 -12.26
C LYS A 51 12.41 36.69 -13.42
N LEU A 52 12.08 35.88 -14.44
CA LEU A 52 11.28 36.32 -15.60
C LEU A 52 9.86 36.69 -15.19
N ALA A 53 9.19 35.84 -14.40
CA ALA A 53 7.87 36.14 -13.87
C ALA A 53 7.89 37.43 -13.03
N ARG A 54 8.91 37.64 -12.19
CA ARG A 54 9.05 38.88 -11.41
C ARG A 54 9.20 40.12 -12.30
N LEU A 55 9.91 40.02 -13.42
CA LEU A 55 10.03 41.11 -14.40
C LEU A 55 8.68 41.42 -15.06
N ALA A 56 7.94 40.37 -15.46
CA ALA A 56 6.59 40.49 -16.00
C ALA A 56 5.64 41.17 -15.01
N LEU A 57 5.61 40.68 -13.76
CA LEU A 57 4.79 41.23 -12.67
C LEU A 57 5.13 42.69 -12.40
N ARG A 58 6.41 43.05 -12.32
CA ARG A 58 6.84 44.44 -12.14
C ARG A 58 6.35 45.35 -13.27
N THR A 59 6.43 44.86 -14.51
CA THR A 59 6.04 45.65 -15.68
C THR A 59 4.53 45.87 -15.71
N LEU A 60 3.75 44.82 -15.46
CA LEU A 60 2.30 44.91 -15.36
C LEU A 60 1.84 45.74 -14.16
N TRP A 61 2.54 45.67 -13.04
CA TRP A 61 2.26 46.48 -11.87
C TRP A 61 2.32 47.96 -12.19
N PHE A 62 3.37 48.42 -12.87
CA PHE A 62 3.48 49.81 -13.28
C PHE A 62 2.44 50.20 -14.36
N ALA A 63 2.13 49.29 -15.29
CA ALA A 63 1.12 49.52 -16.32
C ALA A 63 -0.32 49.64 -15.76
N CYS A 64 -0.65 48.92 -14.69
CA CYS A 64 -1.99 48.91 -14.10
C CYS A 64 -2.15 49.86 -12.90
N VAL A 65 -1.14 49.92 -12.02
CA VAL A 65 -1.21 50.61 -10.72
C VAL A 65 -0.48 51.96 -10.75
N GLY A 66 0.54 52.09 -11.59
CA GLY A 66 1.40 53.28 -11.73
C GLY A 66 2.66 53.22 -10.85
N SER A 67 3.72 53.92 -11.28
CA SER A 67 5.01 54.00 -10.55
C SER A 67 4.89 54.76 -9.23
N ASP A 68 4.01 55.76 -9.20
CA ASP A 68 3.86 56.69 -8.07
C ASP A 68 2.80 56.20 -7.09
N SER A 69 2.37 54.95 -7.22
CA SER A 69 1.37 54.36 -6.35
C SER A 69 1.93 54.28 -4.93
N PRO A 70 1.13 54.59 -3.90
CA PRO A 70 1.61 54.50 -2.54
C PRO A 70 1.86 53.04 -2.12
N TYR A 71 1.51 52.02 -2.89
CA TYR A 71 1.54 50.60 -2.49
C TYR A 71 2.88 49.91 -2.80
N ALA A 72 3.18 48.85 -2.06
CA ALA A 72 4.30 47.96 -2.35
C ALA A 72 3.81 46.55 -2.70
N LEU A 73 4.34 46.00 -3.80
CA LEU A 73 4.05 44.63 -4.24
C LEU A 73 5.15 43.69 -3.76
N ILE A 74 4.76 42.71 -2.95
CA ILE A 74 5.66 41.77 -2.30
C ILE A 74 5.30 40.35 -2.75
N ALA A 75 6.31 39.58 -3.12
CA ALA A 75 6.18 38.13 -3.32
C ALA A 75 6.32 37.42 -1.97
N THR A 76 5.49 36.41 -1.71
CA THR A 76 5.60 35.54 -0.53
C THR A 76 5.76 34.07 -0.96
N GLY A 77 5.95 33.17 0.01
CA GLY A 77 6.04 31.73 -0.23
C GLY A 77 7.16 31.33 -1.20
N GLY A 78 6.88 30.32 -2.05
CA GLY A 78 7.84 29.80 -3.01
C GLY A 78 8.35 30.85 -3.99
N PHE A 79 7.47 31.73 -4.48
CA PHE A 79 7.85 32.81 -5.38
C PHE A 79 8.74 33.86 -4.69
N GLY A 80 8.43 34.21 -3.43
CA GLY A 80 9.26 35.07 -2.59
C GLY A 80 10.67 34.51 -2.36
N ARG A 81 10.78 33.19 -2.14
CA ARG A 81 12.07 32.46 -2.08
C ARG A 81 12.83 32.47 -3.42
N GLY A 82 12.17 32.82 -4.52
CA GLY A 82 12.74 32.81 -5.87
C GLY A 82 12.64 31.46 -6.55
N GLU A 83 11.64 30.65 -6.19
CA GLU A 83 11.37 29.36 -6.81
C GLU A 83 10.01 29.37 -7.52
N LEU A 84 10.01 29.21 -8.85
CA LEU A 84 8.77 29.05 -9.65
C LEU A 84 8.84 27.80 -10.53
N TYR A 85 8.17 26.72 -10.08
CA TYR A 85 8.01 25.50 -10.89
C TYR A 85 6.91 25.73 -11.94
N PRO A 86 6.88 24.93 -13.03
CA PRO A 86 5.75 24.92 -13.95
C PRO A 86 4.43 24.75 -13.21
N HIS A 87 3.39 25.47 -13.62
CA HIS A 87 2.06 25.42 -13.02
C HIS A 87 1.96 25.75 -11.51
N SER A 88 3.04 26.21 -10.86
CA SER A 88 2.97 26.66 -9.46
C SER A 88 2.32 28.01 -9.33
N ASP A 89 1.65 28.19 -8.20
CA ASP A 89 1.00 29.45 -7.85
C ASP A 89 2.04 30.54 -7.52
N ILE A 90 1.63 31.78 -7.75
CA ILE A 90 2.37 32.99 -7.39
C ILE A 90 1.63 33.68 -6.25
N ASP A 91 2.24 33.68 -5.07
CA ASP A 91 1.66 34.32 -3.87
C ASP A 91 2.15 35.77 -3.74
N LEU A 92 1.19 36.70 -3.66
CA LEU A 92 1.42 38.14 -3.63
C LEU A 92 0.80 38.79 -2.39
N LEU A 93 1.52 39.75 -1.81
CA LEU A 93 1.05 40.66 -0.79
C LEU A 93 1.14 42.09 -1.33
N VAL A 94 0.02 42.79 -1.34
CA VAL A 94 -0.04 44.23 -1.58
C VAL A 94 -0.04 44.94 -0.24
N LEU A 95 1.04 45.65 0.07
CA LEU A 95 1.18 46.40 1.31
C LEU A 95 0.63 47.83 1.13
N THR A 96 -0.43 48.14 1.87
CA THR A 96 -1.27 49.34 1.72
C THR A 96 -1.03 50.36 2.85
N PRO A 97 -1.37 51.66 2.67
CA PRO A 97 -1.42 52.57 3.79
C PRO A 97 -2.60 52.22 4.68
N HIS A 98 -2.59 52.76 5.90
CA HIS A 98 -3.76 52.76 6.76
C HIS A 98 -4.25 54.21 6.92
N PRO A 99 -5.51 54.53 6.56
CA PRO A 99 -6.52 53.66 5.95
C PRO A 99 -6.22 53.31 4.47
N ALA A 100 -6.84 52.26 3.95
CA ALA A 100 -6.69 51.85 2.56
C ALA A 100 -7.33 52.90 1.61
N PRO A 101 -6.66 53.31 0.51
CA PRO A 101 -7.21 54.24 -0.46
C PRO A 101 -8.38 53.63 -1.24
N ALA A 102 -9.37 54.46 -1.60
CA ALA A 102 -10.59 54.03 -2.28
C ALA A 102 -10.37 53.49 -3.71
N ASP A 103 -9.26 53.90 -4.36
CA ASP A 103 -8.87 53.52 -5.72
C ASP A 103 -8.07 52.20 -5.79
N LEU A 104 -7.73 51.61 -4.65
CA LEU A 104 -6.95 50.37 -4.57
C LEU A 104 -7.66 49.17 -5.23
N PRO A 105 -8.96 48.89 -4.97
CA PRO A 105 -9.60 47.68 -5.49
C PRO A 105 -9.60 47.62 -7.02
N GLU A 106 -9.96 48.71 -7.68
CA GLU A 106 -10.01 48.80 -9.15
C GLU A 106 -8.63 48.54 -9.79
N ARG A 107 -7.58 49.19 -9.25
CA ARG A 107 -6.21 49.06 -9.78
C ARG A 107 -5.64 47.66 -9.59
N VAL A 108 -5.88 47.06 -8.41
CA VAL A 108 -5.43 45.69 -8.13
C VAL A 108 -6.23 44.68 -8.94
N GLN A 109 -7.55 44.84 -9.10
CA GLN A 109 -8.37 43.98 -9.96
C GLN A 109 -7.86 43.98 -11.41
N ARG A 110 -7.54 45.16 -11.95
CA ARG A 110 -6.99 45.28 -13.31
C ARG A 110 -5.62 44.58 -13.43
N PHE A 111 -4.77 44.69 -12.43
CA PHE A 111 -3.50 43.97 -12.37
C PHE A 111 -3.70 42.45 -12.30
N LEU A 112 -4.61 41.97 -11.47
CA LEU A 112 -4.90 40.54 -11.32
C LEU A 112 -5.50 39.93 -12.59
N ALA A 113 -6.40 40.65 -13.27
CA ALA A 113 -6.94 40.25 -14.57
C ALA A 113 -5.82 40.03 -15.60
N ALA A 114 -4.88 40.97 -15.71
CA ALA A 114 -3.72 40.84 -16.60
C ALA A 114 -2.85 39.62 -16.25
N LEU A 115 -2.69 39.27 -14.98
CA LEU A 115 -1.95 38.06 -14.57
C LEU A 115 -2.69 36.76 -14.94
N TRP A 116 -4.01 36.74 -14.84
CA TRP A 116 -4.82 35.59 -15.29
C TRP A 116 -4.77 35.41 -16.80
N ASP A 117 -4.72 36.50 -17.57
CA ASP A 117 -4.54 36.45 -19.03
C ASP A 117 -3.16 35.92 -19.42
N LEU A 118 -2.14 36.14 -18.57
CA LEU A 118 -0.84 35.48 -18.66
C LEU A 118 -0.85 34.00 -18.21
N ARG A 119 -2.00 33.46 -17.80
CA ARG A 119 -2.20 32.10 -17.26
C ARG A 119 -1.49 31.84 -15.92
N TYR A 120 -1.11 32.89 -15.18
CA TYR A 120 -0.61 32.70 -13.82
C TYR A 120 -1.77 32.40 -12.86
N ARG A 121 -1.53 31.44 -11.97
CA ARG A 121 -2.38 31.22 -10.79
C ARG A 121 -1.85 32.10 -9.67
N VAL A 122 -2.68 33.02 -9.18
CA VAL A 122 -2.23 34.07 -8.25
C VAL A 122 -3.02 34.01 -6.96
N GLY A 123 -2.34 33.64 -5.87
CA GLY A 123 -2.82 33.90 -4.52
C GLY A 123 -2.47 35.34 -4.16
N HIS A 124 -3.41 36.12 -3.61
CA HIS A 124 -3.12 37.50 -3.25
C HIS A 124 -3.81 37.93 -1.97
N SER A 125 -3.23 38.93 -1.30
CA SER A 125 -3.84 39.63 -0.19
C SER A 125 -3.43 41.10 -0.19
N ALA A 126 -4.28 41.99 0.32
CA ALA A 126 -3.98 43.40 0.51
C ALA A 126 -4.13 43.74 1.99
N ARG A 127 -3.05 44.21 2.62
CA ARG A 127 -3.01 44.48 4.07
C ARG A 127 -2.19 45.72 4.36
N SER A 128 -2.59 46.45 5.40
CA SER A 128 -1.73 47.47 6.02
C SER A 128 -0.72 46.81 6.97
N LEU A 129 0.33 47.54 7.35
CA LEU A 129 1.34 47.02 8.27
C LEU A 129 0.78 46.63 9.66
N PRO A 130 -0.14 47.41 10.28
CA PRO A 130 -0.78 46.99 11.54
C PRO A 130 -1.58 45.69 11.41
N GLN A 131 -2.41 45.56 10.37
CA GLN A 131 -3.19 44.35 10.11
C GLN A 131 -2.29 43.14 9.86
N LEU A 132 -1.21 43.31 9.08
CA LEU A 132 -0.28 42.23 8.81
C LEU A 132 0.39 41.71 10.10
N ARG A 133 0.72 42.59 11.04
CA ARG A 133 1.28 42.20 12.35
C ARG A 133 0.27 41.44 13.19
N GLU A 134 -0.99 41.88 13.21
CA GLU A 134 -2.07 41.22 13.95
C GLU A 134 -2.34 39.82 13.39
N ASP A 135 -2.60 39.72 12.09
CA ASP A 135 -2.87 38.46 11.41
C ASP A 135 -1.71 37.48 11.56
N ALA A 136 -0.47 37.94 11.40
CA ALA A 136 0.69 37.06 11.47
C ALA A 136 1.01 36.60 12.90
N ARG A 137 0.56 37.31 13.94
CA ARG A 137 0.61 36.81 15.33
C ARG A 137 -0.44 35.73 15.59
N ALA A 138 -1.58 35.79 14.90
CA ALA A 138 -2.65 34.82 15.05
C ALA A 138 -2.46 33.57 14.17
N ASP A 139 -1.72 33.68 13.05
CA ASP A 139 -1.56 32.59 12.07
C ASP A 139 -0.08 32.30 11.76
N VAL A 140 0.38 31.11 12.20
CA VAL A 140 1.73 30.60 11.96
C VAL A 140 2.03 30.37 10.47
N VAL A 141 1.02 30.07 9.65
CA VAL A 141 1.18 29.85 8.20
C VAL A 141 1.49 31.18 7.52
N LEU A 142 0.72 32.22 7.82
CA LEU A 142 0.99 33.57 7.34
C LEU A 142 2.36 34.06 7.82
N ALA A 143 2.68 33.92 9.11
CA ALA A 143 3.99 34.28 9.65
C ALA A 143 5.13 33.58 8.88
N THR A 144 5.01 32.27 8.69
CA THR A 144 6.01 31.49 7.94
C THR A 144 6.15 31.99 6.50
N SER A 145 5.04 32.29 5.81
CA SER A 145 5.07 32.79 4.43
C SER A 145 5.80 34.14 4.29
N LEU A 146 5.74 34.98 5.33
CA LEU A 146 6.37 36.29 5.38
C LEU A 146 7.88 36.22 5.64
N LEU A 147 8.41 35.14 6.23
CA LEU A 147 9.86 34.91 6.32
C LEU A 147 10.52 34.85 4.94
N GLU A 148 9.73 34.51 3.93
CA GLU A 148 10.17 34.37 2.53
C GLU A 148 9.81 35.60 1.69
N ALA A 149 9.32 36.67 2.33
CA ALA A 149 8.85 37.85 1.63
C ALA A 149 9.98 38.55 0.87
N ARG A 150 9.68 38.97 -0.37
CA ARG A 150 10.60 39.71 -1.22
C ARG A 150 9.87 40.82 -1.95
N LEU A 151 10.39 42.04 -1.85
CA LEU A 151 9.86 43.15 -2.63
C LEU A 151 10.05 42.93 -4.14
N ILE A 152 8.97 43.08 -4.91
CA ILE A 152 9.01 43.11 -6.37
C ILE A 152 9.21 44.54 -6.86
N CYS A 153 8.31 45.45 -6.46
CA CYS A 153 8.29 46.86 -6.85
C CYS A 153 7.31 47.67 -5.97
N GLY A 154 7.24 48.99 -6.21
CA GLY A 154 6.38 49.92 -5.48
C GLY A 154 7.13 50.70 -4.38
N GLU A 155 6.37 51.21 -3.42
CA GLU A 155 6.83 52.14 -2.38
C GLU A 155 7.91 51.53 -1.46
N GLN A 156 9.12 52.09 -1.55
CA GLN A 156 10.30 51.55 -0.86
C GLN A 156 10.30 51.85 0.64
N ALA A 157 9.71 52.98 1.06
CA ALA A 157 9.63 53.33 2.47
C ALA A 157 8.89 52.24 3.27
N ARG A 158 7.79 51.71 2.72
CA ARG A 158 6.99 50.66 3.37
C ARG A 158 7.72 49.33 3.51
N TRP A 159 8.50 48.95 2.50
CA TRP A 159 9.34 47.76 2.61
C TRP A 159 10.38 47.93 3.72
N LYS A 160 11.00 49.11 3.84
CA LYS A 160 11.97 49.41 4.90
C LYS A 160 11.33 49.39 6.29
N GLU A 161 10.06 49.77 6.43
CA GLU A 161 9.31 49.64 7.68
C GLU A 161 8.96 48.18 8.02
N MET A 162 8.64 47.37 7.01
CA MET A 162 8.25 45.97 7.19
C MET A 162 9.45 45.04 7.45
N ALA A 163 10.56 45.21 6.72
CA ALA A 163 11.68 44.28 6.71
C ALA A 163 12.30 43.98 8.10
N PRO A 164 12.48 44.96 9.02
CA PRO A 164 12.97 44.69 10.37
C PRO A 164 12.05 43.77 11.18
N LEU A 165 10.73 43.83 10.96
CA LEU A 165 9.74 43.00 11.66
C LEU A 165 9.80 41.55 11.22
N LEU A 166 10.11 41.33 9.94
CA LEU A 166 10.34 40.00 9.38
C LEU A 166 11.61 39.36 9.96
N ALA A 167 12.63 40.18 10.25
CA ALA A 167 13.87 39.72 10.85
C ALA A 167 13.75 39.37 12.35
N GLN A 168 12.79 39.96 13.07
CA GLN A 168 12.51 39.70 14.50
C GLN A 168 11.48 38.57 14.72
N SER A 169 11.37 37.63 13.79
CA SER A 169 10.51 36.44 13.93
C SER A 169 9.00 36.72 14.01
N ILE A 170 8.53 37.84 13.43
CA ILE A 170 7.09 38.15 13.22
C ILE A 170 6.27 38.18 14.54
N GLY A 171 6.95 38.18 15.69
CA GLY A 171 6.34 38.20 17.02
C GLY A 171 6.00 36.83 17.61
N TRP A 172 6.42 35.71 17.00
CA TRP A 172 6.25 34.39 17.59
C TRP A 172 7.41 34.02 18.53
N PRO A 173 7.15 33.64 19.79
CA PRO A 173 8.16 33.04 20.65
C PRO A 173 8.74 31.76 20.04
N ALA A 174 10.04 31.54 20.23
CA ALA A 174 10.75 30.42 19.61
C ALA A 174 10.13 29.05 19.94
N ARG A 175 9.64 28.87 21.17
CA ARG A 175 8.97 27.65 21.64
C ARG A 175 7.62 27.46 20.92
N ASP A 176 6.77 28.47 20.95
CA ASP A 176 5.42 28.40 20.37
C ASP A 176 5.48 28.15 18.86
N TYR A 177 6.44 28.78 18.16
CA TYR A 177 6.67 28.55 16.74
C TYR A 177 7.13 27.11 16.46
N LEU A 178 8.07 26.59 17.26
CA LEU A 178 8.56 25.22 17.14
C LEU A 178 7.41 24.22 17.32
N ASP A 179 6.63 24.36 18.40
CA ASP A 179 5.49 23.47 18.69
C ASP A 179 4.44 23.53 17.57
N ALA A 180 4.09 24.72 17.10
CA ALA A 180 3.13 24.91 16.00
C ALA A 180 3.63 24.26 14.69
N LYS A 181 4.90 24.43 14.32
CA LYS A 181 5.45 23.82 13.10
C LYS A 181 5.57 22.29 13.20
N LEU A 182 5.87 21.75 14.39
CA LEU A 182 5.87 20.31 14.61
C LEU A 182 4.46 19.72 14.54
N ALA A 183 3.45 20.42 15.05
CA ALA A 183 2.05 20.03 14.91
C ALA A 183 1.60 20.03 13.44
N GLU A 184 1.90 21.10 12.69
CA GLU A 184 1.60 21.18 11.25
C GLU A 184 2.27 20.04 10.47
N ALA A 185 3.52 19.69 10.78
CA ALA A 185 4.21 18.58 10.15
C ALA A 185 3.52 17.24 10.44
N ARG A 186 3.11 16.99 11.69
CA ARG A 186 2.37 15.76 12.06
C ARG A 186 1.04 15.66 11.34
N GLU A 187 0.25 16.73 11.32
CA GLU A 187 -1.06 16.75 10.65
C GLU A 187 -0.90 16.54 9.13
N ARG A 188 0.05 17.24 8.51
CA ARG A 188 0.35 17.07 7.09
C ARG A 188 0.80 15.65 6.78
N HIS A 189 1.69 15.08 7.58
CA HIS A 189 2.11 13.68 7.42
C HIS A 189 0.92 12.75 7.59
N GLN A 190 0.06 12.93 8.59
CA GLN A 190 -1.16 12.14 8.81
C GLN A 190 -2.10 12.18 7.61
N ARG A 191 -2.37 13.33 7.00
CA ARG A 191 -3.19 13.42 5.77
C ARG A 191 -2.68 12.50 4.64
N PHE A 192 -1.37 12.27 4.59
CA PHE A 192 -0.70 11.41 3.62
C PHE A 192 -0.18 10.07 4.21
N SER A 193 -0.47 9.78 5.50
CA SER A 193 -0.08 8.57 6.22
C SER A 193 -1.28 7.78 6.77
N ASP A 194 -2.46 8.41 6.93
CA ASP A 194 -3.76 7.82 7.31
C ASP A 194 -4.54 7.32 6.09
N THR A 195 -4.10 7.72 4.92
CA THR A 195 -4.46 7.01 3.72
C THR A 195 -3.65 5.71 3.72
N THR A 196 -4.34 4.57 3.68
CA THR A 196 -3.91 3.20 3.29
C THR A 196 -3.10 3.11 1.97
N PHE A 197 -2.42 4.18 1.58
CA PHE A 197 -2.02 4.51 0.23
C PHE A 197 -0.57 4.99 0.28
N ASN A 198 0.27 4.65 -0.65
CA ASN A 198 0.24 3.75 -1.79
C ASN A 198 1.58 4.11 -2.43
N LEU A 199 2.09 3.21 -3.24
CA LEU A 199 3.10 3.40 -4.28
C LEU A 199 2.98 4.69 -5.15
N GLU A 200 2.07 5.63 -4.85
CA GLU A 200 1.91 6.97 -5.42
C GLU A 200 2.24 8.10 -4.40
N PRO A 201 3.51 8.21 -3.93
CA PRO A 201 3.89 9.13 -2.86
C PRO A 201 3.79 10.62 -3.23
N GLN A 202 3.64 11.47 -2.21
CA GLN A 202 3.63 12.94 -2.31
C GLN A 202 5.03 13.54 -2.19
N ILE A 203 5.49 14.24 -3.24
CA ILE A 203 6.84 14.82 -3.33
C ILE A 203 7.00 16.05 -2.44
N LYS A 204 5.94 16.87 -2.37
CA LYS A 204 5.98 18.17 -1.67
C LYS A 204 5.67 18.01 -0.19
N ASP A 205 4.48 17.51 0.11
CA ASP A 205 3.91 17.53 1.45
C ASP A 205 4.04 16.19 2.20
N GLY A 206 4.49 15.12 1.52
CA GLY A 206 4.79 13.83 2.16
C GLY A 206 5.97 13.90 3.15
N ARG A 207 6.11 12.86 3.96
CA ARG A 207 7.24 12.72 4.90
C ARG A 207 8.57 12.58 4.16
N GLY A 208 9.56 13.38 4.54
CA GLY A 208 10.81 13.52 3.81
C GLY A 208 10.66 14.29 2.49
N GLY A 209 9.53 14.98 2.28
CA GLY A 209 9.27 15.78 1.10
C GLY A 209 9.91 17.17 1.14
N LEU A 210 9.67 17.96 0.08
CA LEU A 210 10.22 19.32 -0.05
C LEU A 210 9.75 20.27 1.07
N ARG A 211 8.55 20.07 1.62
CA ARG A 211 8.03 20.88 2.72
C ARG A 211 8.77 20.62 4.03
N ASP A 212 9.17 19.38 4.31
CA ASP A 212 9.98 19.06 5.50
C ASP A 212 11.34 19.75 5.41
N PHE A 213 11.96 19.72 4.22
CA PHE A 213 13.17 20.46 3.94
C PHE A 213 13.01 21.98 4.15
N GLN A 214 11.92 22.58 3.70
CA GLN A 214 11.67 24.01 3.90
C GLN A 214 11.42 24.36 5.38
N SER A 215 10.62 23.55 6.07
CA SER A 215 10.28 23.76 7.49
C SER A 215 11.49 23.81 8.39
N THR A 216 12.51 22.99 8.14
CA THR A 216 13.76 23.04 8.92
C THR A 216 14.47 24.39 8.83
N LEU A 217 14.46 25.06 7.67
CA LEU A 217 15.04 26.40 7.51
C LEU A 217 14.21 27.45 8.27
N TRP A 218 12.88 27.40 8.17
CA TRP A 218 12.00 28.33 8.87
C TRP A 218 12.12 28.21 10.39
N ILE A 219 12.13 26.98 10.91
CA ILE A 219 12.34 26.71 12.33
C ILE A 219 13.73 27.20 12.75
N ALA A 220 14.79 26.88 12.00
CA ALA A 220 16.13 27.35 12.34
C ALA A 220 16.26 28.88 12.30
N GLN A 221 15.56 29.55 11.38
CA GLN A 221 15.51 31.01 11.30
C GLN A 221 14.83 31.62 12.52
N VAL A 222 13.62 31.18 12.87
CA VAL A 222 12.85 31.76 13.99
C VAL A 222 13.45 31.39 15.34
N CYS A 223 13.79 30.12 15.55
CA CYS A 223 14.21 29.61 16.86
C CYS A 223 15.69 29.87 17.16
N CYS A 224 16.52 30.00 16.13
CA CYS A 224 17.97 30.10 16.30
C CYS A 224 18.60 31.25 15.49
N GLY A 225 17.83 32.07 14.78
CA GLY A 225 18.33 33.18 13.96
C GLY A 225 19.17 32.70 12.76
N ALA A 226 18.95 31.49 12.24
CA ALA A 226 19.71 30.91 11.13
C ALA A 226 18.92 30.97 9.81
N ALA A 227 18.95 32.13 9.12
CA ALA A 227 18.17 32.37 7.90
C ALA A 227 18.74 31.74 6.60
N SER A 228 19.75 30.87 6.69
CA SER A 228 20.30 30.15 5.53
C SER A 228 21.03 28.87 5.96
N TYR A 229 21.23 27.92 5.05
CA TYR A 229 21.99 26.70 5.33
C TYR A 229 23.42 26.99 5.78
N ALA A 230 24.06 28.02 5.21
CA ALA A 230 25.39 28.47 5.66
C ALA A 230 25.35 29.09 7.06
N ALA A 231 24.25 29.76 7.44
CA ALA A 231 24.05 30.24 8.80
C ALA A 231 23.79 29.08 9.78
N MET A 232 23.06 28.04 9.38
CA MET A 232 22.85 26.82 10.16
C MET A 232 24.18 26.11 10.43
N GLU A 233 25.07 26.03 9.44
CA GLU A 233 26.43 25.50 9.60
C GLU A 233 27.26 26.31 10.60
N ARG A 234 27.32 27.63 10.44
CA ARG A 234 28.04 28.51 11.38
C ARG A 234 27.51 28.42 12.80
N LYS A 235 26.21 28.16 12.94
CA LYS A 235 25.54 27.99 14.23
C LYS A 235 25.58 26.56 14.75
N GLY A 236 26.21 25.60 14.07
CA GLY A 236 26.31 24.20 14.52
C GLY A 236 24.98 23.44 14.51
N LEU A 237 23.99 23.85 13.71
CA LEU A 237 22.72 23.12 13.52
C LEU A 237 22.82 22.09 12.38
N LEU A 238 23.75 22.30 11.45
CA LEU A 238 23.93 21.49 10.26
C LEU A 238 25.43 21.29 10.01
N HIS A 239 25.87 20.07 9.74
CA HIS A 239 27.26 19.84 9.33
C HIS A 239 27.44 19.92 7.81
N ARG A 240 28.66 20.24 7.37
CA ARG A 240 29.00 20.37 5.94
C ARG A 240 28.70 19.10 5.13
N ASP A 241 29.03 17.94 5.70
CA ASP A 241 28.78 16.64 5.07
C ASP A 241 27.28 16.30 5.02
N GLU A 242 26.52 16.68 6.06
CA GLU A 242 25.06 16.56 6.08
C GLU A 242 24.44 17.47 5.01
N ARG A 243 24.84 18.74 4.94
CA ARG A 243 24.35 19.71 3.95
C ARG A 243 24.49 19.19 2.53
N GLN A 244 25.68 18.69 2.17
CA GLN A 244 25.93 18.19 0.81
C GLN A 244 24.98 17.04 0.46
N ARG A 245 24.89 16.03 1.34
CA ARG A 245 24.03 14.85 1.15
C ARG A 245 22.55 15.21 1.12
N TRP A 246 22.15 16.18 1.93
CA TRP A 246 20.77 16.65 2.01
C TRP A 246 20.36 17.41 0.74
N LEU A 247 21.19 18.34 0.27
CA LEU A 247 20.93 19.09 -0.95
C LEU A 247 20.88 18.18 -2.19
N GLN A 248 21.73 17.16 -2.26
CA GLN A 248 21.66 16.15 -3.33
C GLN A 248 20.31 15.42 -3.36
N ALA A 249 19.79 15.01 -2.19
CA ALA A 249 18.49 14.37 -2.08
C ALA A 249 17.35 15.32 -2.46
N VAL A 250 17.41 16.58 -2.01
CA VAL A 250 16.42 17.61 -2.37
C VAL A 250 16.44 17.88 -3.86
N ASP A 251 17.61 18.03 -4.47
CA ASP A 251 17.73 18.29 -5.91
C ASP A 251 17.13 17.16 -6.75
N ARG A 252 17.22 15.90 -6.30
CA ARG A 252 16.49 14.78 -6.91
C ARG A 252 14.98 14.98 -6.84
N LEU A 253 14.42 15.28 -5.66
CA LEU A 253 12.97 15.55 -5.53
C LEU A 253 12.52 16.74 -6.37
N ARG A 254 13.33 17.81 -6.44
CA ARG A 254 13.05 18.98 -7.28
C ARG A 254 13.00 18.60 -8.75
N ALA A 255 13.95 17.80 -9.23
CA ALA A 255 13.98 17.31 -10.60
C ALA A 255 12.75 16.45 -10.91
N VAL A 256 12.40 15.53 -10.01
CA VAL A 256 11.21 14.68 -10.15
C VAL A 256 9.93 15.51 -10.19
N ARG A 257 9.78 16.49 -9.31
CA ARG A 257 8.63 17.40 -9.29
C ARG A 257 8.53 18.22 -10.58
N TYR A 258 9.65 18.77 -11.05
CA TYR A 258 9.68 19.55 -12.29
C TYR A 258 9.25 18.71 -13.50
N ALA A 259 9.83 17.50 -13.63
CA ALA A 259 9.44 16.55 -14.66
C ALA A 259 7.95 16.16 -14.58
N LEU A 260 7.46 15.87 -13.38
CA LEU A 260 6.06 15.51 -13.16
C LEU A 260 5.12 16.63 -13.59
N HIS A 261 5.42 17.88 -13.26
CA HIS A 261 4.60 19.03 -13.68
C HIS A 261 4.58 19.19 -15.20
N LEU A 262 5.70 18.95 -15.89
CA LEU A 262 5.74 18.96 -17.36
C LEU A 262 4.93 17.80 -17.96
N LEU A 263 5.02 16.60 -17.38
CA LEU A 263 4.31 15.41 -17.90
C LEU A 263 2.80 15.45 -17.62
N ALA A 264 2.41 16.03 -16.49
CA ALA A 264 1.01 16.13 -16.06
C ALA A 264 0.30 17.38 -16.62
N GLU A 265 1.06 18.37 -17.13
CA GLU A 265 0.58 19.67 -17.61
C GLU A 265 -0.26 20.44 -16.59
N ARG A 266 -0.02 20.16 -15.30
CA ARG A 266 -0.67 20.79 -14.15
C ARG A 266 0.22 20.66 -12.93
N ALA A 267 -0.12 21.42 -11.88
CA ALA A 267 0.45 21.19 -10.56
C ALA A 267 -0.01 19.82 -10.05
N GLU A 268 0.90 18.85 -10.11
CA GLU A 268 0.74 17.51 -9.58
C GLU A 268 1.95 17.19 -8.71
N ASP A 269 1.72 16.88 -7.45
CA ASP A 269 2.79 16.59 -6.49
C ASP A 269 2.76 15.11 -6.06
N ARG A 270 1.81 14.31 -6.55
CA ARG A 270 1.72 12.86 -6.37
C ARG A 270 2.37 12.13 -7.53
N LEU A 271 3.24 11.17 -7.22
CA LEU A 271 3.81 10.24 -8.20
C LEU A 271 2.79 9.16 -8.58
N LEU A 272 1.70 9.57 -9.25
CA LEU A 272 0.65 8.64 -9.69
C LEU A 272 1.22 7.57 -10.63
N PHE A 273 0.65 6.37 -10.58
CA PHE A 273 1.13 5.22 -11.39
C PHE A 273 1.25 5.55 -12.88
N GLU A 274 0.34 6.37 -13.39
CA GLU A 274 0.34 6.83 -14.79
C GLU A 274 1.63 7.55 -15.21
N PHE A 275 2.30 8.24 -14.29
CA PHE A 275 3.51 9.01 -14.59
C PHE A 275 4.79 8.24 -14.30
N GLN A 276 4.74 7.21 -13.45
CA GLN A 276 5.95 6.51 -13.01
C GLN A 276 6.75 5.86 -14.15
N PRO A 277 6.16 5.18 -15.15
CA PRO A 277 6.91 4.63 -16.28
C PRO A 277 7.62 5.69 -17.12
N ARG A 278 6.94 6.82 -17.39
CA ARG A 278 7.50 7.94 -18.17
C ARG A 278 8.61 8.65 -17.39
N LEU A 279 8.42 8.84 -16.08
CA LEU A 279 9.46 9.37 -15.20
C LEU A 279 10.66 8.43 -15.12
N ALA A 280 10.45 7.13 -14.93
CA ALA A 280 11.54 6.15 -14.90
C ALA A 280 12.41 6.24 -16.16
N SER A 281 11.77 6.30 -17.33
CA SER A 281 12.46 6.47 -18.62
C SER A 281 13.24 7.79 -18.68
N LEU A 282 12.63 8.90 -18.27
CA LEU A 282 13.26 10.23 -18.27
C LEU A 282 14.48 10.32 -17.33
N PHE A 283 14.46 9.56 -16.22
CA PHE A 283 15.57 9.48 -15.27
C PHE A 283 16.58 8.37 -15.61
N GLY A 284 16.51 7.80 -16.83
CA GLY A 284 17.53 6.88 -17.36
C GLY A 284 17.36 5.42 -16.97
N HIS A 285 16.21 5.02 -16.42
CA HIS A 285 15.91 3.63 -16.13
C HIS A 285 15.37 2.93 -17.37
N VAL A 286 16.04 1.86 -17.80
CA VAL A 286 15.71 1.12 -19.02
C VAL A 286 14.66 0.06 -18.73
N ALA A 287 13.53 0.13 -19.45
CA ALA A 287 12.49 -0.89 -19.38
C ALA A 287 12.98 -2.22 -19.97
N VAL A 288 12.68 -3.31 -19.28
CA VAL A 288 12.85 -4.67 -19.78
C VAL A 288 11.46 -5.23 -20.03
N ALA A 289 11.21 -5.79 -21.22
CA ALA A 289 9.89 -6.30 -21.57
C ALA A 289 9.38 -7.31 -20.52
N GLY A 290 8.13 -7.12 -20.07
CA GLY A 290 7.52 -7.96 -19.03
C GLY A 290 8.05 -7.73 -17.60
N SER A 291 8.81 -6.65 -17.34
CA SER A 291 9.37 -6.36 -16.02
C SER A 291 9.15 -4.91 -15.57
N ASN A 292 8.87 -4.75 -14.27
CA ASN A 292 8.71 -3.44 -13.63
C ASN A 292 10.05 -2.85 -13.12
N ALA A 293 11.19 -3.48 -13.42
CA ALA A 293 12.50 -3.13 -12.85
C ALA A 293 12.90 -1.66 -13.06
N ALA A 294 12.54 -1.05 -14.20
CA ALA A 294 12.82 0.36 -14.46
C ALA A 294 12.10 1.28 -13.47
N ILE A 295 10.82 0.98 -13.22
CA ILE A 295 9.97 1.76 -12.31
C ILE A 295 10.44 1.55 -10.87
N GLU A 296 10.69 0.30 -10.49
CA GLU A 296 11.19 -0.04 -9.15
C GLU A 296 12.54 0.63 -8.87
N GLY A 297 13.45 0.66 -9.85
CA GLY A 297 14.72 1.38 -9.75
C GLY A 297 14.54 2.89 -9.55
N PHE A 298 13.67 3.52 -10.32
CA PHE A 298 13.33 4.94 -10.17
C PHE A 298 12.75 5.24 -8.78
N MET A 299 11.78 4.45 -8.35
CA MET A 299 11.11 4.61 -7.06
C MET A 299 12.06 4.31 -5.90
N HIS A 300 13.01 3.39 -6.05
CA HIS A 300 14.05 3.12 -5.05
C HIS A 300 14.92 4.35 -4.81
N GLU A 301 15.36 5.02 -5.88
CA GLU A 301 16.14 6.27 -5.75
C GLU A 301 15.32 7.39 -5.10
N TYR A 302 14.02 7.49 -5.44
CA TYR A 302 13.11 8.44 -4.81
C TYR A 302 12.98 8.20 -3.30
N PHE A 303 12.68 6.98 -2.85
CA PHE A 303 12.52 6.68 -1.43
C PHE A 303 13.82 6.82 -0.63
N ARG A 304 14.98 6.56 -1.26
CA ARG A 304 16.27 6.84 -0.62
C ARG A 304 16.51 8.34 -0.43
N ALA A 305 16.08 9.17 -1.38
CA ALA A 305 16.17 10.62 -1.27
C ALA A 305 15.25 11.15 -0.14
N THR A 306 13.99 10.71 -0.08
CA THR A 306 13.05 11.13 0.98
C THR A 306 13.51 10.68 2.37
N ALA A 307 13.99 9.44 2.51
CA ALA A 307 14.52 8.92 3.78
C ALA A 307 15.72 9.75 4.28
N ARG A 308 16.58 10.20 3.36
CA ARG A 308 17.72 11.06 3.70
C ARG A 308 17.29 12.47 4.11
N ILE A 309 16.28 13.04 3.45
CA ILE A 309 15.70 14.33 3.83
C ILE A 309 15.10 14.27 5.22
N ASP A 310 14.33 13.23 5.50
CA ASP A 310 13.69 12.98 6.80
C ASP A 310 14.74 12.81 7.91
N LEU A 311 15.77 11.96 7.71
CA LEU A 311 16.80 11.71 8.73
C LEU A 311 17.67 12.94 9.05
N ILE A 312 18.08 13.71 8.03
CA ILE A 312 18.88 14.93 8.25
C ILE A 312 18.00 16.03 8.85
N GLY A 313 16.76 16.19 8.35
CA GLY A 313 15.80 17.14 8.88
C GLY A 313 15.51 16.89 10.35
N GLU A 314 15.26 15.64 10.74
CA GLU A 314 15.06 15.25 12.15
C GLU A 314 16.24 15.70 13.03
N ARG A 315 17.48 15.42 12.63
CA ARG A 315 18.67 15.84 13.41
C ARG A 315 18.76 17.35 13.60
N ILE A 316 18.47 18.13 12.56
CA ILE A 316 18.45 19.59 12.64
C ILE A 316 17.39 20.05 13.65
N ILE A 317 16.18 19.49 13.55
CA ILE A 317 15.08 19.83 14.46
C ILE A 317 15.44 19.48 15.90
N GLU A 318 16.06 18.33 16.16
CA GLU A 318 16.48 17.96 17.52
C GLU A 318 17.54 18.91 18.08
N ARG A 319 18.53 19.31 17.28
CA ARG A 319 19.51 20.34 17.69
C ARG A 319 18.86 21.70 17.99
N VAL A 320 17.75 22.02 17.31
CA VAL A 320 16.95 23.21 17.64
C VAL A 320 16.19 23.00 18.94
N ARG A 321 15.55 21.84 19.14
CA ARG A 321 14.82 21.50 20.38
C ARG A 321 15.73 21.63 21.60
N GLU A 322 16.95 21.10 21.54
CA GLU A 322 17.95 21.19 22.62
C GLU A 322 18.35 22.64 22.99
N ARG A 323 18.17 23.61 22.08
CA ARG A 323 18.48 25.02 22.32
C ARG A 323 17.28 25.83 22.80
N VAL A 324 16.08 25.42 22.42
CA VAL A 324 14.83 26.15 22.67
C VAL A 324 14.13 25.62 23.92
N LEU A 325 14.25 24.32 24.19
CA LEU A 325 13.52 23.62 25.24
C LEU A 325 14.48 23.18 26.34
N ASP A 326 13.99 23.20 27.57
CA ASP A 326 14.66 22.54 28.70
C ASP A 326 14.27 21.05 28.68
N LEU A 327 15.13 20.22 28.09
CA LEU A 327 14.86 18.80 27.87
C LEU A 327 15.33 17.96 29.06
N PRO A 328 14.54 16.96 29.51
CA PRO A 328 14.94 16.11 30.62
C PRO A 328 16.17 15.27 30.24
N VAL A 329 17.21 15.33 31.06
CA VAL A 329 18.46 14.57 30.88
C VAL A 329 18.63 13.55 31.99
N ARG A 330 18.87 12.30 31.62
CA ARG A 330 19.23 11.22 32.55
C ARG A 330 20.55 10.60 32.15
N ARG A 331 21.53 10.66 33.05
CA ARG A 331 22.84 10.05 32.85
C ARG A 331 22.77 8.54 33.03
N LEU A 332 23.48 7.81 32.19
CA LEU A 332 23.68 6.37 32.27
C LEU A 332 25.15 6.09 32.62
N ARG A 333 25.49 4.81 32.82
CA ARG A 333 26.88 4.37 33.02
C ARG A 333 27.68 4.54 31.72
N GLU A 334 29.01 4.43 31.84
CA GLU A 334 29.95 4.31 30.71
C GLU A 334 29.89 5.46 29.69
N GLY A 335 29.46 6.65 30.15
CA GLY A 335 29.44 7.85 29.32
C GLY A 335 28.27 7.90 28.34
N TRP A 336 27.14 7.27 28.66
CA TRP A 336 25.87 7.47 27.93
C TRP A 336 24.91 8.38 28.69
N ARG A 337 24.01 9.05 27.97
CA ARG A 337 22.89 9.80 28.55
C ARG A 337 21.64 9.65 27.68
N ILE A 338 20.47 9.87 28.27
CA ILE A 338 19.20 9.96 27.57
C ILE A 338 18.70 11.39 27.69
N VAL A 339 18.45 12.06 26.57
CA VAL A 339 17.89 13.40 26.47
C VAL A 339 16.53 13.28 25.82
N ASP A 340 15.45 13.51 26.58
CA ASP A 340 14.06 13.40 26.09
C ASP A 340 13.78 12.09 25.32
N GLY A 341 14.20 10.95 25.92
CA GLY A 341 14.07 9.63 25.31
C GLY A 341 15.06 9.30 24.20
N ARG A 342 15.99 10.21 23.83
CA ARG A 342 17.03 9.97 22.83
C ARG A 342 18.36 9.60 23.47
N LEU A 343 18.98 8.51 23.00
CA LEU A 343 20.28 8.07 23.48
C LEU A 343 21.40 8.95 22.90
N GLU A 344 22.32 9.40 23.74
CA GLU A 344 23.50 10.17 23.37
C GLU A 344 24.77 9.70 24.07
N SER A 345 25.91 9.94 23.41
CA SER A 345 27.23 9.79 24.03
C SER A 345 27.59 11.07 24.78
N SER A 346 27.91 10.92 26.07
CA SER A 346 28.55 11.95 26.92
C SER A 346 30.07 11.74 27.07
N ALA A 347 30.59 10.62 26.55
CA ALA A 347 32.02 10.33 26.57
C ALA A 347 32.77 11.22 25.57
N ARG A 348 33.96 11.68 25.96
CA ARG A 348 34.92 12.38 25.07
C ARG A 348 35.64 11.44 24.09
N ARG A 349 35.56 10.13 24.31
CA ARG A 349 36.14 9.11 23.44
C ARG A 349 35.28 8.94 22.20
N GLU A 350 35.90 8.85 21.03
CA GLU A 350 35.22 8.56 19.76
C GLU A 350 34.43 7.24 19.84
N LEU A 351 33.33 7.17 19.10
CA LEU A 351 32.57 5.95 18.94
C LEU A 351 33.37 4.99 18.05
N ASP A 352 33.46 3.73 18.48
CA ASP A 352 34.13 2.65 17.77
C ASP A 352 33.21 1.43 17.65
N GLY A 353 33.73 0.36 17.07
CA GLY A 353 33.00 -0.89 16.92
C GLY A 353 32.44 -1.49 18.20
N GLU A 354 33.17 -1.37 19.30
CA GLU A 354 32.77 -1.92 20.60
C GLU A 354 31.64 -1.10 21.21
N ARG A 355 31.75 0.23 21.15
CA ARG A 355 30.69 1.14 21.62
C ARG A 355 29.43 1.06 20.77
N LEU A 356 29.52 0.68 19.49
CA LEU A 356 28.35 0.38 18.67
C LEU A 356 27.60 -0.85 19.17
N HIS A 357 28.31 -1.92 19.56
CA HIS A 357 27.68 -3.08 20.20
C HIS A 357 27.05 -2.71 21.54
N GLU A 358 27.71 -1.87 22.34
CA GLU A 358 27.18 -1.37 23.61
C GLU A 358 25.90 -0.54 23.41
N LEU A 359 25.90 0.37 22.44
CA LEU A 359 24.72 1.15 22.02
C LEU A 359 23.57 0.23 21.64
N MET A 360 23.84 -0.77 20.80
CA MET A 360 22.82 -1.73 20.35
C MET A 360 22.21 -2.48 21.54
N ASP A 361 23.05 -2.94 22.47
CA ASP A 361 22.65 -3.64 23.69
C ASP A 361 21.85 -2.73 24.65
N LEU A 362 22.24 -1.46 24.79
CA LEU A 362 21.46 -0.45 25.53
C LEU A 362 20.08 -0.27 24.91
N VAL A 363 20.00 -0.11 23.59
CA VAL A 363 18.72 0.03 22.87
C VAL A 363 17.82 -1.18 23.09
N ILE A 364 18.37 -2.41 23.17
CA ILE A 364 17.59 -3.62 23.49
C ILE A 364 17.03 -3.55 24.92
N ARG A 365 17.88 -3.29 25.91
CA ARG A 365 17.52 -3.39 27.34
C ARG A 365 16.66 -2.25 27.88
N ARG A 366 16.51 -1.15 27.14
CA ARG A 366 15.96 0.12 27.66
C ARG A 366 14.79 0.61 26.81
N GLU A 367 13.57 0.45 27.32
CA GLU A 367 12.34 0.87 26.65
C GLU A 367 12.16 2.38 26.54
N ASP A 368 12.81 3.11 27.44
CA ASP A 368 12.84 4.57 27.51
C ASP A 368 13.74 5.24 26.45
N ILE A 369 14.39 4.46 25.58
CA ILE A 369 15.15 4.95 24.42
C ILE A 369 14.26 4.84 23.18
N SER A 370 13.73 5.95 22.68
CA SER A 370 12.88 5.97 21.47
C SER A 370 13.66 6.22 20.17
N ALA A 371 14.84 6.86 20.26
CA ALA A 371 15.69 7.20 19.12
C ALA A 371 17.14 7.47 19.55
N LEU A 372 18.02 7.73 18.58
CA LEU A 372 19.36 8.27 18.83
C LEU A 372 19.29 9.81 18.78
N GLY A 373 20.10 10.47 19.61
CA GLY A 373 20.29 11.92 19.56
C GLY A 373 21.07 12.34 18.32
N PRO A 374 21.04 13.63 17.95
CA PRO A 374 21.50 14.10 16.64
C PRO A 374 22.98 13.82 16.38
N GLU A 375 23.84 14.04 17.37
CA GLU A 375 25.29 13.81 17.23
C GLU A 375 25.63 12.32 17.18
N LEU A 376 25.00 11.52 18.04
CA LEU A 376 25.21 10.07 18.05
C LEU A 376 24.73 9.44 16.74
N ALA A 377 23.55 9.83 16.24
CA ALA A 377 23.01 9.36 14.97
C ALA A 377 23.95 9.66 13.80
N ARG A 378 24.53 10.87 13.76
CA ARG A 378 25.52 11.26 12.75
C ARG A 378 26.78 10.43 12.85
N GLU A 379 27.29 10.20 14.05
CA GLU A 379 28.50 9.42 14.27
C GLU A 379 28.30 7.95 13.89
N VAL A 380 27.15 7.35 14.23
CA VAL A 380 26.74 6.01 13.79
C VAL A 380 26.73 5.94 12.26
N GLU A 381 26.08 6.88 11.58
CA GLU A 381 26.04 6.92 10.10
C GLU A 381 27.43 6.95 9.48
N ARG A 382 28.34 7.78 10.03
CA ARG A 382 29.75 7.86 9.60
C ARG A 382 30.49 6.53 9.79
N LEU A 383 30.30 5.89 10.93
CA LEU A 383 30.99 4.64 11.26
C LEU A 383 30.48 3.46 10.47
N LEU A 384 29.20 3.42 10.10
CA LEU A 384 28.66 2.35 9.25
C LEU A 384 29.42 2.21 7.92
N GLY A 385 29.91 3.32 7.36
CA GLY A 385 30.74 3.30 6.15
C GLY A 385 32.12 2.66 6.32
N SER A 386 32.71 2.72 7.52
CA SER A 386 34.06 2.19 7.81
C SER A 386 34.05 0.86 8.56
N HIS A 387 33.04 0.61 9.39
CA HIS A 387 32.92 -0.52 10.30
C HIS A 387 31.80 -1.49 9.94
N GLY A 388 31.16 -1.35 8.78
CA GLY A 388 30.06 -2.24 8.35
C GLY A 388 30.43 -3.74 8.37
N LYS A 389 31.70 -4.09 8.09
CA LYS A 389 32.20 -5.48 8.19
C LYS A 389 32.19 -6.01 9.63
N LEU A 390 32.51 -5.16 10.61
CA LEU A 390 32.50 -5.54 12.03
C LEU A 390 31.08 -5.87 12.48
N LEU A 391 30.11 -5.02 12.12
CA LEU A 391 28.71 -5.21 12.47
C LEU A 391 28.07 -6.40 11.72
N ALA A 392 28.63 -6.84 10.59
CA ALA A 392 28.25 -8.10 9.95
C ALA A 392 28.81 -9.35 10.67
N GLY A 393 29.61 -9.16 11.73
CA GLY A 393 30.23 -10.20 12.54
C GLY A 393 29.28 -10.91 13.52
N VAL A 394 29.79 -11.94 14.19
CA VAL A 394 28.98 -12.83 15.05
C VAL A 394 28.39 -12.09 16.25
N ARG A 395 29.12 -11.15 16.86
CA ARG A 395 28.67 -10.42 18.05
C ARG A 395 27.40 -9.60 17.80
N ALA A 396 27.39 -8.77 16.76
CA ALA A 396 26.23 -7.98 16.37
C ALA A 396 25.03 -8.86 15.98
N LYS A 397 25.25 -9.99 15.30
CA LYS A 397 24.19 -10.97 15.00
C LYS A 397 23.63 -11.63 16.25
N ARG A 398 24.47 -11.90 17.26
CA ARG A 398 24.00 -12.41 18.56
C ARG A 398 23.13 -11.36 19.28
N LEU A 399 23.49 -10.08 19.23
CA LEU A 399 22.63 -9.01 19.76
C LEU A 399 21.26 -8.98 19.05
N LEU A 400 21.22 -9.18 17.72
CA LEU A 400 19.95 -9.30 17.00
C LEU A 400 19.15 -10.52 17.50
N LEU A 401 19.79 -11.67 17.72
CA LEU A 401 19.10 -12.84 18.27
C LEU A 401 18.59 -12.59 19.69
N THR A 402 19.37 -11.92 20.54
CA THR A 402 18.96 -11.51 21.89
C THR A 402 17.76 -10.58 21.84
N LEU A 403 17.77 -9.57 20.95
CA LEU A 403 16.61 -8.73 20.68
C LEU A 403 15.39 -9.57 20.26
N LEU A 404 15.65 -10.55 19.39
CA LEU A 404 14.77 -11.63 18.93
C LEU A 404 13.98 -12.32 20.05
N GLN A 405 14.68 -12.55 21.16
CA GLN A 405 14.28 -13.45 22.24
C GLN A 405 13.87 -12.72 23.52
N THR A 406 14.08 -11.40 23.59
CA THR A 406 13.78 -10.61 24.79
C THR A 406 12.26 -10.53 25.01
N ALA A 407 11.82 -10.70 26.26
CA ALA A 407 10.42 -10.49 26.63
C ALA A 407 10.03 -9.02 26.40
N GLY A 408 9.07 -8.78 25.50
CA GLY A 408 8.67 -7.44 25.07
C GLY A 408 8.51 -7.34 23.55
N SER A 409 8.24 -6.14 23.04
CA SER A 409 8.10 -5.91 21.59
C SER A 409 9.46 -5.52 20.98
N PRO A 410 10.07 -6.35 20.10
CA PRO A 410 11.33 -6.00 19.43
C PRO A 410 11.16 -4.81 18.47
N ARG A 411 9.92 -4.40 18.20
CA ARG A 411 9.50 -3.31 17.32
C ARG A 411 10.33 -2.05 17.49
N ARG A 412 10.44 -1.53 18.72
CA ARG A 412 11.12 -0.25 18.99
C ARG A 412 12.60 -0.32 18.61
N ALA A 413 13.31 -1.32 19.12
CA ALA A 413 14.74 -1.48 18.86
C ALA A 413 15.02 -1.76 17.37
N LEU A 414 14.23 -2.61 16.71
CA LEU A 414 14.35 -2.85 15.27
C LEU A 414 14.08 -1.59 14.43
N GLN A 415 13.10 -0.78 14.81
CA GLN A 415 12.82 0.49 14.16
C GLN A 415 13.99 1.46 14.29
N ILE A 416 14.59 1.57 15.48
CA ILE A 416 15.79 2.38 15.71
C ILE A 416 16.94 1.85 14.85
N TRP A 417 17.20 0.54 14.89
CA TRP A 417 18.30 -0.06 14.13
C TRP A 417 18.12 0.10 12.62
N ALA A 418 16.91 -0.06 12.10
CA ALA A 418 16.61 0.16 10.70
C ALA A 418 16.74 1.64 10.31
N ARG A 419 16.20 2.55 11.12
CA ARG A 419 16.22 4.00 10.90
C ARG A 419 17.64 4.56 10.74
N TYR A 420 18.57 4.08 11.57
CA TYR A 420 19.96 4.54 11.57
C TYR A 420 20.92 3.63 10.79
N GLY A 421 20.40 2.63 10.06
CA GLY A 421 21.20 1.74 9.20
C GLY A 421 21.95 0.61 9.92
N LEU A 422 21.87 0.53 11.25
CA LEU A 422 22.46 -0.56 12.05
C LEU A 422 21.92 -1.92 11.60
N LEU A 423 20.61 -2.07 11.39
CA LEU A 423 20.02 -3.35 10.97
C LEU A 423 20.57 -3.82 9.62
N GLY A 424 20.73 -2.89 8.68
CA GLY A 424 21.34 -3.18 7.38
C GLY A 424 22.82 -3.56 7.46
N ALA A 425 23.55 -3.07 8.47
CA ALA A 425 24.93 -3.50 8.72
C ALA A 425 25.01 -4.88 9.40
N VAL A 426 24.09 -5.19 10.32
CA VAL A 426 23.99 -6.52 10.96
C VAL A 426 23.55 -7.58 9.96
N VAL A 427 22.58 -7.23 9.10
CA VAL A 427 22.02 -8.08 8.05
C VAL A 427 22.22 -7.38 6.70
N PRO A 428 23.38 -7.57 6.03
CA PRO A 428 23.65 -6.93 4.72
C PRO A 428 22.59 -7.20 3.65
N ALA A 429 21.91 -8.34 3.74
CA ALA A 429 20.78 -8.67 2.89
C ALA A 429 19.58 -7.71 3.07
N PHE A 430 19.35 -7.21 4.29
CA PHE A 430 18.32 -6.21 4.61
C PHE A 430 18.63 -4.83 3.99
N ALA A 431 19.92 -4.44 3.97
CA ALA A 431 20.33 -3.18 3.34
C ALA A 431 19.99 -3.13 1.84
N ARG A 432 19.93 -4.29 1.16
CA ARG A 432 19.60 -4.39 -0.27
C ARG A 432 18.11 -4.19 -0.57
N ILE A 433 17.24 -4.58 0.35
CA ILE A 433 15.78 -4.39 0.24
C ILE A 433 15.31 -3.05 0.82
N SER A 434 16.20 -2.29 1.45
CA SER A 434 15.87 -1.00 2.07
C SER A 434 15.44 0.02 1.03
N GLY A 435 14.20 0.50 1.12
CA GLY A 435 13.58 1.40 0.14
C GLY A 435 13.17 0.73 -1.17
N LEU A 436 13.26 -0.61 -1.27
CA LEU A 436 12.84 -1.35 -2.46
C LEU A 436 11.31 -1.36 -2.53
N MET A 437 10.75 -0.78 -3.58
CA MET A 437 9.33 -0.79 -3.86
C MET A 437 8.99 -1.98 -4.76
N GLN A 438 7.85 -2.64 -4.52
CA GLN A 438 7.25 -3.57 -5.47
C GLN A 438 6.15 -2.84 -6.24
N TYR A 439 6.19 -2.89 -7.56
CA TYR A 439 5.22 -2.18 -8.40
C TYR A 439 3.97 -3.05 -8.65
N ASP A 440 3.06 -3.11 -7.66
CA ASP A 440 1.77 -3.84 -7.71
C ASP A 440 0.73 -3.22 -6.75
N LEU A 441 -0.58 -3.40 -6.92
CA LEU A 441 -1.57 -2.80 -5.98
C LEU A 441 -1.68 -3.56 -4.65
N PHE A 442 -0.87 -4.59 -4.42
CA PHE A 442 -0.92 -5.45 -3.24
C PHE A 442 -0.04 -4.92 -2.10
N HIS A 443 1.15 -4.42 -2.43
CA HIS A 443 2.13 -3.93 -1.47
C HIS A 443 2.00 -2.42 -1.25
N VAL A 444 1.53 -2.06 -0.06
CA VAL A 444 1.47 -0.64 0.37
C VAL A 444 2.82 -0.15 0.90
N TYR A 445 3.72 -1.07 1.24
CA TYR A 445 5.01 -0.80 1.85
C TYR A 445 6.18 -1.16 0.93
N THR A 446 7.29 -0.45 1.05
CA THR A 446 8.59 -0.96 0.59
C THR A 446 8.93 -2.27 1.32
N VAL A 447 9.72 -3.15 0.70
CA VAL A 447 9.99 -4.51 1.20
C VAL A 447 10.55 -4.49 2.63
N ASP A 448 11.43 -3.55 2.97
CA ASP A 448 11.96 -3.35 4.32
C ASP A 448 10.90 -2.94 5.35
N ARG A 449 9.98 -2.05 4.96
CA ARG A 449 8.88 -1.60 5.82
C ARG A 449 7.86 -2.72 6.03
N HIS A 450 7.53 -3.45 4.96
CA HIS A 450 6.71 -4.66 5.04
C HIS A 450 7.35 -5.69 5.97
N THR A 451 8.65 -5.99 5.79
CA THR A 451 9.39 -6.93 6.66
C THR A 451 9.27 -6.56 8.13
N LEU A 452 9.47 -5.28 8.48
CA LEU A 452 9.30 -4.81 9.86
C LEU A 452 7.84 -4.86 10.33
N ALA A 453 6.86 -4.65 9.44
CA ALA A 453 5.45 -4.81 9.76
C ALA A 453 5.11 -6.29 10.09
N VAL A 454 5.59 -7.25 9.29
CA VAL A 454 5.42 -8.69 9.55
C VAL A 454 6.04 -9.08 10.89
N VAL A 455 7.25 -8.61 11.19
CA VAL A 455 7.89 -8.83 12.50
C VAL A 455 7.04 -8.27 13.64
N ASN A 456 6.40 -7.11 13.45
CA ASN A 456 5.48 -6.55 14.45
C ASN A 456 4.23 -7.41 14.62
N GLU A 457 3.64 -7.92 13.54
CA GLU A 457 2.48 -8.81 13.61
C GLU A 457 2.82 -10.12 14.33
N VAL A 458 4.00 -10.70 14.08
CA VAL A 458 4.49 -11.86 14.85
C VAL A 458 4.65 -11.52 16.34
N ALA A 459 5.19 -10.35 16.66
CA ALA A 459 5.35 -9.92 18.05
C ALA A 459 3.99 -9.77 18.76
N LYS A 460 2.97 -9.20 18.09
CA LYS A 460 1.60 -9.08 18.61
C LYS A 460 0.94 -10.42 18.88
N LEU A 461 1.23 -11.47 18.10
CA LEU A 461 0.69 -12.82 18.37
C LEU A 461 1.10 -13.36 19.75
N SER A 462 2.18 -12.82 20.33
CA SER A 462 2.65 -13.18 21.67
C SER A 462 1.94 -12.39 22.79
N GLN A 463 1.17 -11.36 22.45
CA GLN A 463 0.27 -10.65 23.35
C GLN A 463 -1.12 -11.28 23.16
N ASP A 464 -1.79 -11.66 24.25
CA ASP A 464 -3.18 -12.14 24.16
C ASP A 464 -4.07 -10.94 23.78
N GLU A 465 -4.22 -10.69 22.48
CA GLU A 465 -5.14 -9.67 21.94
C GLU A 465 -6.55 -10.26 21.80
N GLU A 466 -7.56 -9.46 22.12
CA GLU A 466 -8.97 -9.84 22.00
C GLU A 466 -9.43 -9.72 20.54
N GLY A 467 -9.67 -10.87 19.90
CA GLY A 467 -10.31 -10.94 18.58
C GLY A 467 -10.64 -12.37 18.18
N GLU A 468 -11.88 -12.63 17.75
CA GLU A 468 -12.31 -13.98 17.36
C GLU A 468 -11.45 -14.59 16.24
N ASP A 469 -11.03 -13.76 15.28
CA ASP A 469 -10.26 -14.19 14.10
C ASP A 469 -8.82 -14.63 14.42
N LEU A 470 -8.25 -14.21 15.55
CA LEU A 470 -6.88 -14.58 15.96
C LEU A 470 -6.84 -15.64 17.06
N ARG A 471 -7.99 -16.00 17.64
CA ARG A 471 -8.08 -16.98 18.74
C ARG A 471 -7.36 -18.30 18.41
N TYR A 472 -7.47 -18.76 17.17
CA TYR A 472 -6.74 -19.95 16.71
C TYR A 472 -5.24 -19.70 16.54
N ALA A 473 -4.83 -18.54 16.03
CA ALA A 473 -3.41 -18.19 15.95
C ALA A 473 -2.74 -18.12 17.33
N HIS A 474 -3.41 -17.56 18.33
CA HIS A 474 -2.91 -17.56 19.71
C HIS A 474 -2.80 -18.99 20.29
N SER A 475 -3.74 -19.90 19.98
CA SER A 475 -3.63 -21.29 20.43
C SER A 475 -2.45 -22.02 19.78
N VAL A 476 -2.20 -21.80 18.49
CA VAL A 476 -1.01 -22.35 17.80
C VAL A 476 0.28 -21.72 18.34
N ARG A 477 0.30 -20.42 18.60
CA ARG A 477 1.44 -19.70 19.16
C ARG A 477 1.88 -20.22 20.52
N ARG A 478 0.95 -20.75 21.33
CA ARG A 478 1.28 -21.40 22.62
C ARG A 478 1.98 -22.76 22.48
N ARG A 479 1.95 -23.37 21.28
CA ARG A 479 2.58 -24.68 21.02
C ARG A 479 4.04 -24.57 20.55
N ILE A 480 4.45 -23.43 20.01
CA ILE A 480 5.83 -23.25 19.51
C ILE A 480 6.83 -23.05 20.64
N ASP A 481 8.00 -23.68 20.51
CA ASP A 481 9.05 -23.73 21.53
C ASP A 481 10.02 -22.55 21.46
N GLN A 482 10.27 -22.00 20.26
CA GLN A 482 11.23 -20.93 20.04
C GLN A 482 10.63 -19.75 19.25
N PRO A 483 9.96 -18.79 19.91
CA PRO A 483 9.36 -17.63 19.26
C PRO A 483 10.37 -16.75 18.51
N GLY A 484 11.61 -16.69 19.00
CA GLY A 484 12.69 -15.94 18.36
C GLY A 484 13.03 -16.44 16.95
N LEU A 485 12.89 -17.75 16.67
CA LEU A 485 13.08 -18.27 15.31
C LEU A 485 11.98 -17.83 14.35
N LEU A 486 10.73 -17.69 14.84
CA LEU A 486 9.63 -17.19 14.02
C LEU A 486 9.84 -15.71 13.67
N LEU A 487 10.30 -14.90 14.63
CA LEU A 487 10.66 -13.50 14.39
C LEU A 487 11.85 -13.37 13.42
N LEU A 488 12.84 -14.27 13.52
CA LEU A 488 13.96 -14.31 12.58
C LEU A 488 13.51 -14.75 11.18
N ALA A 489 12.63 -15.74 11.06
CA ALA A 489 12.03 -16.12 9.79
C ALA A 489 11.24 -14.95 9.16
N ALA A 490 10.45 -14.23 9.97
CA ALA A 490 9.73 -13.03 9.54
C ALA A 490 10.68 -11.93 9.03
N LEU A 491 11.83 -11.73 9.67
CA LEU A 491 12.84 -10.77 9.18
C LEU A 491 13.46 -11.20 7.83
N PHE A 492 13.48 -12.50 7.52
CA PHE A 492 14.17 -13.04 6.35
C PHE A 492 13.26 -13.49 5.19
N HIS A 493 11.93 -13.59 5.39
CA HIS A 493 11.02 -14.23 4.42
C HIS A 493 11.13 -13.62 3.00
N ASP A 494 11.27 -12.29 2.92
CA ASP A 494 11.36 -11.52 1.68
C ASP A 494 12.75 -10.88 1.42
N ILE A 495 13.78 -11.30 2.16
CA ILE A 495 15.10 -10.65 2.18
C ILE A 495 15.86 -10.66 0.84
N ALA A 496 15.38 -11.47 -0.10
CA ALA A 496 15.97 -11.66 -1.41
C ALA A 496 15.14 -11.09 -2.57
N LYS A 497 14.06 -10.34 -2.29
CA LYS A 497 13.33 -9.60 -3.33
C LYS A 497 14.25 -8.63 -4.09
N GLY A 498 13.96 -8.44 -5.38
CA GLY A 498 14.76 -7.59 -6.28
C GLY A 498 16.08 -8.19 -6.78
N ARG A 499 16.36 -9.48 -6.54
CA ARG A 499 17.62 -10.14 -6.96
C ARG A 499 17.55 -10.95 -8.25
N GLY A 500 16.36 -11.05 -8.85
CA GLY A 500 16.09 -11.95 -9.98
C GLY A 500 15.95 -13.42 -9.54
N GLY A 501 15.10 -14.18 -10.22
CA GLY A 501 14.76 -15.56 -9.86
C GLY A 501 13.81 -15.68 -8.66
N ASP A 502 13.68 -16.88 -8.11
CA ASP A 502 12.78 -17.19 -6.98
C ASP A 502 13.36 -16.65 -5.65
N HIS A 503 12.77 -15.57 -5.14
CA HIS A 503 13.23 -14.90 -3.93
C HIS A 503 13.14 -15.79 -2.69
N SER A 504 12.17 -16.70 -2.62
CA SER A 504 12.01 -17.62 -1.50
C SER A 504 13.19 -18.59 -1.43
N ARG A 505 13.65 -19.10 -2.58
CA ARG A 505 14.85 -19.96 -2.66
C ARG A 505 16.12 -19.21 -2.29
N LEU A 506 16.31 -18.00 -2.82
CA LEU A 506 17.48 -17.17 -2.52
C LEU A 506 17.49 -16.75 -1.04
N GLY A 507 16.34 -16.37 -0.49
CA GLY A 507 16.17 -16.03 0.92
C GLY A 507 16.50 -17.20 1.84
N ALA A 508 16.12 -18.43 1.46
CA ALA A 508 16.46 -19.63 2.21
C ALA A 508 17.97 -19.87 2.30
N VAL A 509 18.72 -19.53 1.24
CA VAL A 509 20.19 -19.57 1.26
C VAL A 509 20.75 -18.49 2.20
N GLU A 510 20.21 -17.28 2.15
CA GLU A 510 20.65 -16.18 3.01
C GLU A 510 20.42 -16.46 4.50
N VAL A 511 19.22 -16.91 4.88
CA VAL A 511 18.91 -17.22 6.29
C VAL A 511 19.73 -18.40 6.79
N ARG A 512 19.99 -19.41 5.93
CA ARG A 512 20.84 -20.55 6.30
C ARG A 512 22.28 -20.11 6.57
N ARG A 513 22.87 -19.25 5.73
CA ARG A 513 24.20 -18.67 5.97
C ARG A 513 24.24 -17.84 7.25
N PHE A 514 23.20 -17.04 7.49
CA PHE A 514 23.08 -16.24 8.71
C PHE A 514 23.04 -17.12 9.97
N ALA A 515 22.22 -18.17 9.94
CA ALA A 515 22.07 -19.14 11.04
C ALA A 515 23.35 -19.96 11.27
N GLN A 516 24.08 -20.31 10.20
CA GLN A 516 25.39 -20.96 10.29
C GLN A 516 26.43 -20.06 10.97
N HIS A 517 26.48 -18.77 10.63
CA HIS A 517 27.40 -17.82 11.27
C HIS A 517 27.10 -17.63 12.77
N LEU A 518 25.85 -17.83 13.19
CA LEU A 518 25.44 -17.82 14.59
C LEU A 518 25.68 -19.16 15.32
N ALA A 519 26.14 -20.20 14.60
CA ALA A 519 26.25 -21.56 15.11
C ALA A 519 24.94 -22.11 15.70
N LEU A 520 23.80 -21.77 15.09
CA LEU A 520 22.50 -22.34 15.50
C LEU A 520 22.47 -23.87 15.25
N PRO A 521 21.75 -24.64 16.08
CA PRO A 521 21.61 -26.09 15.90
C PRO A 521 21.10 -26.45 14.50
N PRO A 522 21.56 -27.56 13.88
CA PRO A 522 21.16 -27.94 12.52
C PRO A 522 19.64 -27.92 12.30
N ALA A 523 18.86 -28.46 13.24
CA ALA A 523 17.40 -28.49 13.18
C ALA A 523 16.77 -27.08 13.07
N ASP A 524 17.29 -26.10 13.81
CA ASP A 524 16.77 -24.73 13.79
C ASP A 524 17.16 -24.00 12.49
N ARG A 525 18.36 -24.28 11.95
CA ARG A 525 18.78 -23.75 10.64
C ARG A 525 17.89 -24.28 9.51
N ASP A 526 17.54 -25.57 9.57
CA ASP A 526 16.71 -26.21 8.55
C ASP A 526 15.25 -25.78 8.67
N LEU A 527 14.74 -25.56 9.89
CA LEU A 527 13.45 -24.91 10.11
C LEU A 527 13.42 -23.50 9.51
N LEU A 528 14.41 -22.64 9.79
CA LEU A 528 14.49 -21.28 9.23
C LEU A 528 14.53 -21.30 7.70
N ALA A 529 15.40 -22.14 7.12
CA ALA A 529 15.51 -22.28 5.67
C ALA A 529 14.20 -22.78 5.04
N PHE A 530 13.50 -23.72 5.70
CA PHE A 530 12.19 -24.20 5.28
C PHE A 530 11.15 -23.07 5.30
N LEU A 531 11.05 -22.32 6.40
CA LEU A 531 10.05 -21.25 6.56
C LEU A 531 10.24 -20.17 5.50
N VAL A 532 11.47 -19.69 5.29
CA VAL A 532 11.75 -18.67 4.27
C VAL A 532 11.50 -19.23 2.86
N ARG A 533 11.83 -20.50 2.60
CA ARG A 533 11.58 -21.12 1.30
C ARG A 533 10.09 -21.31 0.99
N GLN A 534 9.29 -21.61 2.00
CA GLN A 534 7.89 -22.03 1.86
C GLN A 534 6.89 -20.98 2.34
N HIS A 535 7.32 -19.75 2.65
CA HIS A 535 6.45 -18.72 3.24
C HIS A 535 5.18 -18.44 2.41
N LEU A 536 5.25 -18.57 1.08
CA LEU A 536 4.08 -18.43 0.20
C LEU A 536 3.21 -19.68 0.11
N ALA A 537 3.74 -20.86 0.43
CA ALA A 537 3.11 -22.15 0.11
C ALA A 537 1.74 -22.31 0.76
N MET A 538 1.62 -21.95 2.04
CA MET A 538 0.35 -22.09 2.76
C MET A 538 -0.71 -21.14 2.22
N SER A 539 -0.34 -19.89 1.94
CA SER A 539 -1.24 -18.89 1.34
C SER A 539 -1.72 -19.34 -0.05
N ILE A 540 -0.81 -19.84 -0.89
CA ILE A 540 -1.13 -20.35 -2.23
C ILE A 540 -2.08 -21.55 -2.13
N VAL A 541 -1.79 -22.55 -1.30
CA VAL A 541 -2.64 -23.75 -1.17
C VAL A 541 -4.01 -23.40 -0.61
N ALA A 542 -4.07 -22.57 0.43
CA ALA A 542 -5.32 -22.18 1.06
C ALA A 542 -6.26 -21.41 0.12
N GLN A 543 -5.71 -20.62 -0.80
CA GLN A 543 -6.48 -19.74 -1.69
C GLN A 543 -6.76 -20.36 -3.06
N LYS A 544 -5.83 -21.12 -3.63
CA LYS A 544 -5.93 -21.63 -5.01
C LYS A 544 -6.37 -23.09 -5.14
N GLN A 545 -6.37 -23.86 -4.06
CA GLN A 545 -6.69 -25.30 -4.11
C GLN A 545 -7.87 -25.65 -3.22
N ASP A 546 -8.52 -26.79 -3.50
CA ASP A 546 -9.57 -27.29 -2.62
C ASP A 546 -8.97 -27.94 -1.37
N ILE A 547 -8.88 -27.18 -0.27
CA ILE A 547 -8.36 -27.68 1.01
C ILE A 547 -9.24 -28.75 1.68
N GLN A 548 -10.40 -29.08 1.12
CA GLN A 548 -11.21 -30.21 1.58
C GLN A 548 -10.89 -31.53 0.85
N ASP A 549 -10.14 -31.45 -0.26
CA ASP A 549 -9.65 -32.57 -1.03
C ASP A 549 -8.50 -33.27 -0.27
N PRO A 550 -8.64 -34.57 0.08
CA PRO A 550 -7.59 -35.35 0.72
C PRO A 550 -6.26 -35.39 -0.05
N VAL A 551 -6.29 -35.31 -1.38
CA VAL A 551 -5.08 -35.31 -2.23
C VAL A 551 -4.29 -34.01 -2.05
N VAL A 552 -4.98 -32.86 -2.00
CA VAL A 552 -4.38 -31.55 -1.71
C VAL A 552 -3.77 -31.54 -0.31
N ILE A 553 -4.52 -31.99 0.69
CA ILE A 553 -4.03 -32.09 2.08
C ILE A 553 -2.83 -33.03 2.17
N SER A 554 -2.86 -34.19 1.52
CA SER A 554 -1.74 -35.14 1.48
C SER A 554 -0.48 -34.55 0.84
N ARG A 555 -0.64 -33.77 -0.23
CA ARG A 555 0.48 -33.10 -0.91
C ARG A 555 1.10 -32.03 -0.01
N PHE A 556 0.27 -31.23 0.65
CA PHE A 556 0.74 -30.20 1.58
C PHE A 556 1.36 -30.81 2.84
N ALA A 557 0.80 -31.88 3.39
CA ALA A 557 1.39 -32.63 4.51
C ALA A 557 2.78 -33.19 4.16
N ARG A 558 2.96 -33.71 2.94
CA ARG A 558 4.29 -34.16 2.44
C ARG A 558 5.30 -33.02 2.27
N LEU A 559 4.82 -31.82 1.93
CA LEU A 559 5.66 -30.63 1.85
C LEU A 559 6.13 -30.18 3.25
N VAL A 560 5.21 -30.14 4.21
CA VAL A 560 5.46 -29.62 5.56
C VAL A 560 6.12 -30.63 6.49
N GLN A 561 5.95 -31.93 6.25
CA GLN A 561 6.61 -33.08 6.92
C GLN A 561 6.33 -33.25 8.43
N GLU A 562 6.40 -32.19 9.24
CA GLU A 562 6.32 -32.26 10.70
C GLU A 562 5.35 -31.23 11.30
N PRO A 563 4.65 -31.54 12.42
CA PRO A 563 3.78 -30.59 13.11
C PRO A 563 4.48 -29.29 13.53
N ARG A 564 5.76 -29.37 13.91
CA ARG A 564 6.55 -28.17 14.28
C ARG A 564 6.69 -27.21 13.10
N GLN A 565 7.00 -27.71 11.91
CA GLN A 565 7.09 -26.89 10.69
C GLN A 565 5.74 -26.28 10.30
N LEU A 566 4.64 -27.03 10.49
CA LEU A 566 3.28 -26.57 10.22
C LEU A 566 2.87 -25.39 11.12
N ASP A 567 3.11 -25.49 12.41
CA ASP A 567 2.77 -24.45 13.39
C ASP A 567 3.50 -23.13 13.07
N TYR A 568 4.81 -23.19 12.80
CA TYR A 568 5.60 -22.01 12.45
C TYR A 568 5.19 -21.40 11.10
N LEU A 569 4.97 -22.23 10.08
CA LEU A 569 4.57 -21.76 8.75
C LEU A 569 3.21 -21.06 8.80
N TYR A 570 2.27 -21.61 9.56
CA TYR A 570 0.96 -20.99 9.76
C TYR A 570 1.05 -19.63 10.43
N LEU A 571 1.79 -19.51 11.54
CA LEU A 571 1.94 -18.23 12.22
C LEU A 571 2.66 -17.19 11.35
N LEU A 572 3.69 -17.59 10.60
CA LEU A 572 4.37 -16.71 9.64
C LEU A 572 3.39 -16.23 8.56
N THR A 573 2.59 -17.13 7.99
CA THR A 573 1.60 -16.80 6.95
C THR A 573 0.54 -15.83 7.47
N VAL A 574 0.05 -16.02 8.70
CA VAL A 574 -0.90 -15.10 9.34
C VAL A 574 -0.30 -13.71 9.50
N ALA A 575 0.94 -13.63 10.01
CA ALA A 575 1.63 -12.36 10.21
C ALA A 575 1.96 -11.66 8.89
N ASP A 576 2.32 -12.41 7.85
CA ASP A 576 2.65 -11.90 6.52
C ASP A 576 1.44 -11.22 5.84
N ILE A 577 0.29 -11.91 5.82
CA ILE A 577 -0.94 -11.37 5.25
C ILE A 577 -1.39 -10.11 6.01
N ARG A 578 -1.32 -10.10 7.35
CA ARG A 578 -1.64 -8.93 8.17
C ARG A 578 -0.64 -7.79 7.99
N GLY A 579 0.64 -8.12 7.84
CA GLY A 579 1.74 -7.17 7.66
C GLY A 579 1.85 -6.58 6.25
N THR A 580 1.12 -7.13 5.27
CA THR A 580 1.08 -6.59 3.91
C THR A 580 0.07 -5.45 3.77
N ASN A 581 -1.20 -5.71 4.10
CA ASN A 581 -2.27 -4.71 4.11
C ASN A 581 -3.37 -5.14 5.10
N PRO A 582 -3.71 -4.33 6.12
CA PRO A 582 -4.71 -4.68 7.12
C PRO A 582 -6.08 -5.04 6.56
N LYS A 583 -6.46 -4.49 5.39
CA LYS A 583 -7.74 -4.81 4.71
C LYS A 583 -7.77 -6.21 4.09
N LEU A 584 -6.60 -6.82 3.88
CA LEU A 584 -6.53 -8.18 3.36
C LEU A 584 -6.93 -9.21 4.41
N TRP A 585 -6.62 -8.98 5.68
CA TRP A 585 -6.98 -9.94 6.71
C TRP A 585 -8.48 -9.85 7.02
N ASN A 586 -9.20 -10.95 6.79
CA ASN A 586 -10.61 -11.10 7.10
C ASN A 586 -10.87 -12.51 7.64
N GLY A 587 -12.00 -12.71 8.33
CA GLY A 587 -12.28 -14.02 8.94
C GLY A 587 -12.48 -15.15 7.92
N TRP A 588 -12.72 -14.85 6.64
CA TRP A 588 -12.70 -15.86 5.57
C TRP A 588 -11.28 -16.42 5.36
N ARG A 589 -10.29 -15.55 5.16
CA ARG A 589 -8.88 -15.96 5.04
C ARG A 589 -8.38 -16.63 6.32
N ALA A 590 -8.77 -16.12 7.48
CA ALA A 590 -8.46 -16.74 8.77
C ALA A 590 -8.99 -18.19 8.83
N ARG A 591 -10.22 -18.42 8.37
CA ARG A 591 -10.84 -19.76 8.29
C ARG A 591 -10.11 -20.68 7.33
N LEU A 592 -9.79 -20.23 6.11
CA LEU A 592 -9.07 -21.07 5.13
C LEU A 592 -7.73 -21.56 5.68
N LEU A 593 -6.94 -20.66 6.28
CA LEU A 593 -5.65 -21.02 6.86
C LEU A 593 -5.79 -21.95 8.06
N ARG A 594 -6.75 -21.69 8.96
CA ARG A 594 -7.06 -22.56 10.09
C ARG A 594 -7.48 -23.96 9.64
N ASP A 595 -8.37 -24.05 8.65
CA ASP A 595 -8.93 -25.31 8.21
C ASP A 595 -7.83 -26.14 7.51
N LEU A 596 -7.01 -25.53 6.65
CA LEU A 596 -5.82 -26.16 6.06
C LEU A 596 -4.85 -26.66 7.14
N HIS A 597 -4.56 -25.82 8.15
CA HIS A 597 -3.72 -26.22 9.27
C HIS A 597 -4.29 -27.48 9.97
N ARG A 598 -5.56 -27.46 10.38
CA ARG A 598 -6.19 -28.57 11.12
C ARG A 598 -6.25 -29.86 10.31
N PHE A 599 -6.57 -29.78 9.03
CA PHE A 599 -6.60 -30.97 8.17
C PHE A 599 -5.20 -31.56 7.99
N THR A 600 -4.19 -30.71 7.81
CA THR A 600 -2.79 -31.14 7.69
C THR A 600 -2.25 -31.71 8.99
N GLU A 601 -2.55 -31.09 10.13
CA GLU A 601 -2.14 -31.58 11.46
C GLU A 601 -2.71 -32.97 11.75
N ARG A 602 -3.99 -33.18 11.44
CA ARG A 602 -4.61 -34.51 11.52
C ARG A 602 -3.91 -35.49 10.59
N ALA A 603 -3.58 -35.04 9.38
CA ALA A 603 -2.97 -35.90 8.39
C ALA A 603 -1.57 -36.39 8.80
N LEU A 604 -0.77 -35.52 9.42
CA LEU A 604 0.54 -35.85 9.95
C LEU A 604 0.48 -36.79 11.16
N ARG A 605 -0.54 -36.65 12.02
CA ARG A 605 -0.70 -37.47 13.23
C ARG A 605 -1.18 -38.90 12.95
N SER A 606 -2.08 -39.08 11.99
CA SER A 606 -2.69 -40.40 11.77
C SER A 606 -1.76 -41.40 11.10
N GLY A 607 -0.75 -40.95 10.33
CA GLY A 607 0.14 -41.85 9.55
C GLY A 607 -0.56 -42.67 8.46
N GLU A 608 -1.90 -42.74 8.49
CA GLU A 608 -2.75 -43.46 7.57
C GLU A 608 -2.69 -42.84 6.17
N ALA A 609 -2.23 -43.63 5.21
CA ALA A 609 -2.25 -43.31 3.80
C ALA A 609 -3.64 -42.81 3.36
N PHE A 610 -3.68 -41.57 2.90
CA PHE A 610 -4.86 -40.77 2.49
C PHE A 610 -5.51 -41.26 1.18
N ARG A 611 -5.82 -42.55 1.09
CA ARG A 611 -6.41 -43.17 -0.10
C ARG A 611 -7.66 -44.00 0.15
N ASP A 612 -8.17 -44.08 1.37
CA ASP A 612 -9.46 -44.75 1.61
C ASP A 612 -10.64 -43.77 1.56
N ASP A 613 -10.96 -43.37 0.33
CA ASP A 613 -12.17 -42.62 -0.02
C ASP A 613 -13.44 -43.30 0.53
N GLY A 614 -13.44 -44.63 0.68
CA GLY A 614 -14.51 -45.39 1.33
C GLY A 614 -14.69 -45.01 2.80
N ARG A 615 -13.62 -45.07 3.60
CA ARG A 615 -13.65 -44.71 5.03
C ARG A 615 -14.06 -43.26 5.25
N ARG A 616 -13.54 -42.31 4.45
CA ARG A 616 -13.93 -40.90 4.58
C ARG A 616 -15.42 -40.72 4.33
N ARG A 617 -15.96 -41.28 3.24
CA ARG A 617 -17.39 -41.23 2.92
C ARG A 617 -18.23 -41.83 4.04
N ALA A 618 -17.86 -43.01 4.52
CA ALA A 618 -18.58 -43.69 5.61
C ALA A 618 -18.59 -42.84 6.88
N ARG A 619 -17.45 -42.26 7.26
CA ARG A 619 -17.32 -41.40 8.44
C ARG A 619 -18.18 -40.14 8.33
N VAL A 620 -18.07 -39.42 7.21
CA VAL A 620 -18.84 -38.19 6.96
C VAL A 620 -20.34 -38.48 6.93
N ARG A 621 -20.79 -39.57 6.27
CA ARG A 621 -22.20 -39.98 6.28
C ARG A 621 -22.70 -40.27 7.69
N ARG A 622 -21.93 -41.01 8.50
CA ARG A 622 -22.30 -41.35 9.89
C ARG A 622 -22.42 -40.09 10.76
N GLU A 623 -21.37 -39.27 10.80
CA GLU A 623 -21.34 -38.04 11.61
C GLU A 623 -22.45 -37.06 11.19
N THR A 624 -22.69 -36.90 9.88
CA THR A 624 -23.76 -36.02 9.38
C THR A 624 -25.14 -36.57 9.72
N MET A 625 -25.35 -37.88 9.62
CA MET A 625 -26.61 -38.54 9.98
C MET A 625 -26.92 -38.36 11.47
N GLU A 626 -25.93 -38.51 12.34
CA GLU A 626 -26.09 -38.29 13.79
C GLU A 626 -26.58 -36.88 14.10
N LEU A 627 -25.99 -35.86 13.46
CA LEU A 627 -26.41 -34.47 13.64
C LEU A 627 -27.81 -34.21 13.08
N LEU A 628 -28.12 -34.70 11.88
CA LEU A 628 -29.45 -34.53 11.27
C LEU A 628 -30.56 -35.20 12.09
N ARG A 629 -30.28 -36.37 12.69
CA ARG A 629 -31.20 -37.02 13.63
C ARG A 629 -31.41 -36.17 14.89
N GLY A 630 -30.35 -35.54 15.40
CA GLY A 630 -30.45 -34.59 16.50
C GLY A 630 -31.29 -33.35 16.16
N GLU A 631 -31.36 -32.96 14.89
CA GLU A 631 -32.22 -31.89 14.38
C GLU A 631 -33.67 -32.34 14.07
N GLY A 632 -34.01 -33.60 14.34
CA GLY A 632 -35.37 -34.14 14.19
C GLY A 632 -35.68 -34.76 12.82
N PHE A 633 -34.71 -34.88 11.92
CA PHE A 633 -34.93 -35.53 10.61
C PHE A 633 -34.94 -37.05 10.71
N GLY A 634 -35.88 -37.68 10.01
CA GLY A 634 -36.02 -39.14 9.96
C GLY A 634 -34.89 -39.81 9.17
N ARG A 635 -34.33 -40.90 9.69
CA ARG A 635 -33.22 -41.64 9.04
C ARG A 635 -33.54 -42.04 7.60
N ASP A 636 -34.73 -42.59 7.36
CA ASP A 636 -35.11 -43.08 6.03
C ASP A 636 -35.31 -41.94 5.04
N GLN A 637 -35.79 -40.78 5.50
CA GLN A 637 -35.93 -39.58 4.69
C GLN A 637 -34.55 -39.08 4.22
N VAL A 638 -33.58 -39.02 5.14
CA VAL A 638 -32.19 -38.64 4.82
C VAL A 638 -31.55 -39.64 3.86
N LEU A 639 -31.73 -40.95 4.08
CA LEU A 639 -31.15 -41.98 3.22
C LEU A 639 -31.74 -41.94 1.80
N ARG A 640 -33.05 -41.70 1.65
CA ARG A 640 -33.70 -41.51 0.34
C ARG A 640 -33.15 -40.31 -0.41
N LEU A 641 -32.93 -39.19 0.27
CA LEU A 641 -32.31 -38.03 -0.35
C LEU A 641 -30.86 -38.34 -0.78
N TRP A 642 -30.08 -38.94 0.13
CA TRP A 642 -28.68 -39.27 -0.12
C TRP A 642 -28.45 -40.37 -1.15
N SER A 643 -29.45 -41.21 -1.48
CA SER A 643 -29.30 -42.14 -2.61
C SER A 643 -29.21 -41.43 -3.96
N GLY A 644 -29.72 -40.19 -4.05
CA GLY A 644 -29.55 -39.33 -5.22
C GLY A 644 -28.26 -38.50 -5.20
N PHE A 645 -27.46 -38.53 -4.14
CA PHE A 645 -26.24 -37.71 -4.05
C PHE A 645 -25.06 -38.42 -4.70
N PRO A 646 -24.21 -37.70 -5.46
CA PRO A 646 -22.98 -38.26 -6.00
C PRO A 646 -21.99 -38.60 -4.87
N ALA A 647 -21.13 -39.60 -5.09
CA ALA A 647 -20.15 -40.04 -4.09
C ALA A 647 -19.18 -38.91 -3.68
N GLU A 648 -18.89 -38.04 -4.64
CA GLU A 648 -18.06 -36.84 -4.54
C GLU A 648 -18.57 -35.87 -3.48
N ALA A 649 -19.89 -35.78 -3.27
CA ALA A 649 -20.46 -34.93 -2.22
C ALA A 649 -19.90 -35.31 -0.84
N PHE A 650 -19.85 -36.61 -0.54
CA PHE A 650 -19.33 -37.13 0.74
C PHE A 650 -17.79 -37.13 0.84
N LEU A 651 -17.10 -36.99 -0.30
CA LEU A 651 -15.63 -36.90 -0.37
C LEU A 651 -15.12 -35.47 -0.30
N ARG A 652 -15.84 -34.51 -0.86
CA ARG A 652 -15.38 -33.13 -0.99
C ARG A 652 -16.01 -32.20 0.02
N GLN A 653 -17.21 -32.52 0.52
CA GLN A 653 -17.89 -31.70 1.53
C GLN A 653 -17.59 -32.20 2.95
N GLY A 654 -17.60 -31.25 3.89
CA GLY A 654 -17.51 -31.53 5.32
C GLY A 654 -18.88 -31.78 5.94
N VAL A 655 -18.87 -32.37 7.14
CA VAL A 655 -20.09 -32.73 7.90
C VAL A 655 -21.05 -31.56 8.08
N ASP A 656 -20.56 -30.38 8.47
CA ASP A 656 -21.41 -29.20 8.66
C ASP A 656 -22.11 -28.73 7.38
N HIS A 657 -21.41 -28.82 6.24
CA HIS A 657 -21.93 -28.38 4.95
C HIS A 657 -23.02 -29.35 4.44
N LEU A 658 -22.73 -30.65 4.47
CA LEU A 658 -23.70 -31.68 4.12
C LEU A 658 -24.93 -31.65 5.02
N ARG A 659 -24.75 -31.43 6.34
CA ARG A 659 -25.85 -31.24 7.29
C ARG A 659 -26.75 -30.08 6.88
N TRP A 660 -26.16 -28.91 6.60
CA TRP A 660 -26.91 -27.72 6.23
C TRP A 660 -27.68 -27.90 4.91
N GLN A 661 -27.03 -28.41 3.86
CA GLN A 661 -27.65 -28.67 2.56
C GLN A 661 -28.76 -29.71 2.64
N THR A 662 -28.49 -30.82 3.31
CA THR A 662 -29.49 -31.87 3.54
C THR A 662 -30.69 -31.31 4.28
N GLY A 663 -30.47 -30.56 5.37
CA GLY A 663 -31.55 -29.93 6.11
C GLY A 663 -32.32 -28.90 5.29
N ALA A 664 -31.66 -28.14 4.40
CA ALA A 664 -32.32 -27.19 3.51
C ALA A 664 -33.25 -27.89 2.51
N LEU A 665 -32.79 -28.99 1.91
CA LEU A 665 -33.59 -29.81 0.99
C LEU A 665 -34.77 -30.47 1.71
N LEU A 666 -34.54 -31.06 2.88
CA LEU A 666 -35.60 -31.73 3.65
C LEU A 666 -36.68 -30.77 4.19
N ARG A 667 -36.35 -29.48 4.35
CA ARG A 667 -37.30 -28.41 4.75
C ARG A 667 -38.05 -27.81 3.56
N ALA A 668 -37.56 -27.99 2.33
CA ALA A 668 -38.22 -27.48 1.15
C ALA A 668 -39.35 -28.41 0.70
N SER A 669 -40.39 -27.85 0.08
CA SER A 669 -41.54 -28.63 -0.40
C SER A 669 -41.12 -29.62 -1.48
N PRO A 670 -41.65 -30.86 -1.51
CA PRO A 670 -41.29 -31.87 -2.52
C PRO A 670 -41.44 -31.38 -3.97
N SER A 671 -42.45 -30.54 -4.23
CA SER A 671 -42.70 -29.89 -5.53
C SER A 671 -41.58 -28.96 -6.02
N ARG A 672 -40.63 -28.59 -5.17
CA ARG A 672 -39.44 -27.79 -5.54
C ARG A 672 -38.22 -28.63 -5.91
N ILE A 673 -38.19 -29.93 -5.55
CA ILE A 673 -36.97 -30.77 -5.53
C ILE A 673 -37.14 -32.05 -6.36
N GLU A 674 -38.37 -32.56 -6.51
CA GLU A 674 -38.65 -33.83 -7.21
C GLU A 674 -39.29 -33.61 -8.61
N GLY A 675 -39.37 -32.36 -9.07
CA GLY A 675 -40.03 -31.98 -10.32
C GLY A 675 -41.55 -31.80 -10.17
N ARG A 676 -42.19 -31.25 -11.22
CA ARG A 676 -43.63 -30.96 -11.22
C ARG A 676 -44.42 -32.02 -11.99
N PRO A 677 -45.65 -32.35 -11.57
CA PRO A 677 -46.70 -32.76 -12.50
C PRO A 677 -47.03 -31.59 -13.44
N ASP A 678 -47.26 -31.86 -14.72
CA ASP A 678 -47.58 -30.84 -15.73
C ASP A 678 -48.69 -29.88 -15.24
N GLY A 679 -48.39 -28.57 -15.23
CA GLY A 679 -49.39 -27.50 -15.01
C GLY A 679 -49.45 -26.82 -13.63
N ALA A 680 -48.55 -27.11 -12.67
CA ALA A 680 -48.52 -26.38 -11.39
C ALA A 680 -47.71 -25.06 -11.47
N ASP A 681 -48.21 -23.97 -10.85
CA ASP A 681 -47.57 -22.64 -10.78
C ASP A 681 -46.59 -22.48 -9.58
N GLY A 682 -45.52 -21.69 -9.76
CA GLY A 682 -44.48 -21.34 -8.76
C GLY A 682 -43.02 -21.58 -9.24
N PRO A 683 -41.99 -21.39 -8.40
CA PRO A 683 -40.59 -21.64 -8.78
C PRO A 683 -40.17 -23.13 -8.63
N ILE A 684 -39.44 -23.67 -9.62
CA ILE A 684 -38.76 -24.99 -9.54
C ILE A 684 -37.32 -24.77 -9.05
N GLY A 685 -36.86 -25.62 -8.13
CA GLY A 685 -35.53 -25.53 -7.54
C GLY A 685 -35.46 -24.72 -6.24
N LEU A 686 -34.32 -24.83 -5.56
CA LEU A 686 -34.04 -24.26 -4.25
C LEU A 686 -32.73 -23.47 -4.30
N THR A 687 -32.76 -22.23 -3.81
CA THR A 687 -31.55 -21.52 -3.39
C THR A 687 -31.60 -21.35 -1.87
N ALA A 688 -30.50 -21.63 -1.17
CA ALA A 688 -30.37 -21.39 0.26
C ALA A 688 -29.09 -20.60 0.53
N VAL A 689 -29.17 -19.58 1.39
CA VAL A 689 -28.02 -18.73 1.73
C VAL A 689 -27.83 -18.73 3.24
N ARG A 690 -26.61 -18.96 3.70
CA ARG A 690 -26.23 -18.82 5.11
C ARG A 690 -25.02 -17.92 5.27
N SER A 691 -24.99 -17.18 6.38
CA SER A 691 -23.78 -16.48 6.80
C SER A 691 -22.80 -17.47 7.43
N ILE A 692 -21.52 -17.38 7.09
CA ILE A 692 -20.48 -18.30 7.57
C ILE A 692 -19.32 -17.56 8.24
N GLY A 693 -19.27 -17.59 9.57
CA GLY A 693 -18.17 -16.99 10.33
C GLY A 693 -18.24 -15.47 10.34
N ALA A 694 -17.13 -14.81 9.96
CA ALA A 694 -16.93 -13.36 10.10
C ALA A 694 -17.82 -12.50 9.18
N GLN A 695 -17.84 -11.19 9.49
CA GLN A 695 -18.69 -10.19 8.83
C GLN A 695 -18.54 -10.23 7.29
N GLY A 696 -19.67 -10.48 6.60
CA GLY A 696 -19.78 -10.42 5.13
C GLY A 696 -19.57 -11.73 4.36
N ALA A 697 -19.09 -12.80 4.99
CA ALA A 697 -18.89 -14.09 4.33
C ALA A 697 -20.16 -14.96 4.32
N ARG A 698 -20.52 -15.48 3.14
CA ARG A 698 -21.74 -16.28 2.93
C ARG A 698 -21.48 -17.52 2.10
N GLU A 699 -22.33 -18.51 2.31
CA GLU A 699 -22.39 -19.72 1.52
C GLU A 699 -23.76 -19.79 0.86
N VAL A 700 -23.77 -19.96 -0.47
CA VAL A 700 -24.95 -20.05 -1.32
C VAL A 700 -25.01 -21.48 -1.84
N PHE A 701 -26.14 -22.14 -1.62
CA PHE A 701 -26.43 -23.47 -2.13
C PHE A 701 -27.54 -23.37 -3.16
N VAL A 702 -27.35 -23.98 -4.32
CA VAL A 702 -28.31 -23.98 -5.43
C VAL A 702 -28.57 -25.44 -5.84
N HIS A 703 -29.84 -25.81 -5.87
CA HIS A 703 -30.33 -27.11 -6.31
C HIS A 703 -31.47 -26.92 -7.31
N VAL A 704 -31.17 -27.03 -8.59
CA VAL A 704 -32.10 -26.83 -9.71
C VAL A 704 -31.97 -27.97 -10.72
N PRO A 705 -32.96 -28.21 -11.60
CA PRO A 705 -32.79 -29.11 -12.73
C PRO A 705 -31.59 -28.67 -13.57
N ASP A 706 -30.74 -29.62 -13.93
CA ASP A 706 -29.52 -29.34 -14.66
C ASP A 706 -29.85 -28.88 -16.09
N GLN A 707 -29.27 -27.73 -16.48
CA GLN A 707 -29.45 -27.12 -17.80
C GLN A 707 -28.22 -26.27 -18.12
N THR A 708 -27.93 -26.11 -19.42
CA THR A 708 -26.73 -25.39 -19.86
C THR A 708 -26.75 -23.93 -19.42
N GLY A 709 -25.67 -23.45 -18.79
CA GLY A 709 -25.49 -22.04 -18.44
C GLY A 709 -25.84 -21.66 -16.98
N ILE A 710 -26.21 -22.60 -16.12
CA ILE A 710 -26.50 -22.35 -14.69
C ILE A 710 -25.34 -21.61 -14.00
N PHE A 711 -24.11 -22.11 -14.15
CA PHE A 711 -22.93 -21.51 -13.51
C PHE A 711 -22.74 -20.03 -13.91
N ALA A 712 -22.84 -19.73 -15.21
CA ALA A 712 -22.70 -18.37 -15.73
C ALA A 712 -23.83 -17.44 -15.25
N ALA A 713 -25.07 -17.94 -15.19
CA ALA A 713 -26.22 -17.18 -14.68
C ALA A 713 -26.08 -16.85 -13.18
N ILE A 714 -25.59 -17.80 -12.37
CA ILE A 714 -25.33 -17.61 -10.94
C ILE A 714 -24.25 -16.55 -10.74
N VAL A 715 -23.07 -16.74 -11.35
CA VAL A 715 -21.94 -15.81 -11.22
C VAL A 715 -22.31 -14.40 -11.68
N ALA A 716 -22.98 -14.24 -12.82
CA ALA A 716 -23.42 -12.94 -13.32
C ALA A 716 -24.45 -12.27 -12.38
N THR A 717 -25.27 -13.05 -11.69
CA THR A 717 -26.23 -12.52 -10.70
C THR A 717 -25.53 -12.11 -9.42
N LEU A 718 -24.58 -12.91 -8.92
CA LEU A 718 -23.75 -12.57 -7.76
C LEU A 718 -22.91 -11.32 -8.00
N ASP A 719 -22.29 -11.19 -9.18
CA ASP A 719 -21.50 -10.00 -9.54
C ASP A 719 -22.36 -8.71 -9.51
N ARG A 720 -23.59 -8.76 -10.07
CA ARG A 720 -24.54 -7.64 -10.03
C ARG A 720 -25.02 -7.28 -8.62
N LEU A 721 -24.96 -8.23 -7.69
CA LEU A 721 -25.25 -8.01 -6.28
C LEU A 721 -24.02 -7.52 -5.49
N HIS A 722 -22.90 -7.22 -6.16
CA HIS A 722 -21.65 -6.81 -5.50
C HIS A 722 -21.07 -7.89 -4.57
N LEU A 723 -21.26 -9.16 -4.93
CA LEU A 723 -20.70 -10.31 -4.21
C LEU A 723 -19.48 -10.85 -4.98
N LEU A 724 -18.34 -10.90 -4.29
CA LEU A 724 -17.15 -11.56 -4.80
C LEU A 724 -17.28 -13.07 -4.57
N VAL A 725 -17.30 -13.86 -5.65
CA VAL A 725 -17.16 -15.32 -5.55
C VAL A 725 -15.71 -15.64 -5.20
N VAL A 726 -15.47 -16.39 -4.13
CA VAL A 726 -14.13 -16.86 -3.73
C VAL A 726 -13.91 -18.35 -3.99
N GLY A 727 -15.01 -19.09 -4.18
CA GLY A 727 -14.97 -20.48 -4.56
C GLY A 727 -16.33 -20.99 -4.98
N ALA A 728 -16.34 -21.95 -5.88
CA ALA A 728 -17.53 -22.65 -6.31
C ALA A 728 -17.25 -24.15 -6.45
N ARG A 729 -18.25 -24.96 -6.10
CA ARG A 729 -18.29 -26.38 -6.41
C ARG A 729 -19.59 -26.67 -7.12
N VAL A 730 -19.49 -27.34 -8.24
CA VAL A 730 -20.63 -27.67 -9.10
C VAL A 730 -20.69 -29.19 -9.16
N LEU A 731 -21.82 -29.75 -8.77
CA LEU A 731 -22.00 -31.19 -8.66
C LEU A 731 -23.34 -31.54 -9.27
N THR A 732 -23.35 -32.47 -10.22
CA THR A 732 -24.60 -32.97 -10.80
C THR A 732 -24.94 -34.32 -10.17
N THR A 733 -26.19 -34.48 -9.77
CA THR A 733 -26.75 -35.74 -9.28
C THR A 733 -27.06 -36.67 -10.46
N PRO A 734 -27.07 -38.00 -10.27
CA PRO A 734 -27.49 -38.93 -11.32
C PRO A 734 -28.92 -38.69 -11.85
N GLY A 735 -29.75 -37.98 -11.08
CA GLY A 735 -31.12 -37.62 -11.47
C GLY A 735 -31.23 -36.32 -12.28
N GLY A 736 -30.12 -35.70 -12.69
CA GLY A 736 -30.15 -34.47 -13.50
C GLY A 736 -30.47 -33.20 -12.71
N TRP A 737 -30.06 -33.14 -11.44
CA TRP A 737 -30.16 -31.94 -10.59
C TRP A 737 -28.80 -31.49 -10.09
N THR A 738 -28.62 -30.18 -9.90
CA THR A 738 -27.36 -29.61 -9.40
C THR A 738 -27.28 -29.62 -7.87
N LEU A 739 -26.08 -29.63 -7.30
CA LEU A 739 -25.79 -29.49 -5.87
C LEU A 739 -24.71 -28.41 -5.70
N ASP A 740 -24.96 -27.25 -6.29
CA ASP A 740 -23.94 -26.23 -6.48
C ASP A 740 -23.77 -25.41 -5.21
N SER A 741 -22.52 -25.14 -4.87
CA SER A 741 -22.15 -24.46 -3.64
C SER A 741 -21.16 -23.35 -3.95
N PHE A 742 -21.55 -22.11 -3.67
CA PHE A 742 -20.72 -20.92 -3.86
C PHE A 742 -20.38 -20.32 -2.51
N GLN A 743 -19.13 -19.91 -2.37
CA GLN A 743 -18.64 -19.13 -1.25
C GLN A 743 -18.44 -17.71 -1.75
N VAL A 744 -19.07 -16.74 -1.08
CA VAL A 744 -19.13 -15.36 -1.53
C VAL A 744 -18.81 -14.38 -0.40
N LEU A 745 -18.22 -13.24 -0.75
CA LEU A 745 -17.93 -12.13 0.15
C LEU A 745 -18.68 -10.88 -0.30
N ASP A 746 -19.30 -10.17 0.63
CA ASP A 746 -19.87 -8.85 0.36
C ASP A 746 -18.75 -7.82 0.12
N GLN A 747 -18.78 -7.15 -1.03
CA GLN A 747 -17.83 -6.07 -1.32
C GLN A 747 -18.18 -4.79 -0.53
N ASP A 748 -19.45 -4.62 -0.14
CA ASP A 748 -19.93 -3.49 0.63
C ASP A 748 -20.15 -3.88 2.10
N GLN A 749 -19.30 -3.41 3.02
CA GLN A 749 -19.50 -3.57 4.47
C GLN A 749 -20.66 -2.72 5.03
N ARG A 750 -21.62 -2.33 4.20
CA ARG A 750 -22.73 -1.41 4.54
C ARG A 750 -23.94 -2.13 5.14
N TRP A 751 -24.00 -3.46 5.06
CA TRP A 751 -25.19 -4.22 5.45
C TRP A 751 -25.14 -4.60 6.93
N THR A 752 -25.99 -3.93 7.72
CA THR A 752 -26.17 -4.21 9.16
C THR A 752 -27.18 -5.33 9.44
N ASP A 753 -28.01 -5.71 8.46
CA ASP A 753 -28.96 -6.84 8.53
C ASP A 753 -28.50 -8.02 7.64
N PRO A 754 -27.87 -9.06 8.24
CA PRO A 754 -27.45 -10.24 7.51
C PRO A 754 -28.61 -11.08 6.97
N VAL A 755 -29.78 -11.08 7.62
CA VAL A 755 -30.92 -11.94 7.26
C VAL A 755 -31.61 -11.40 6.03
N GLY A 756 -31.95 -10.11 6.01
CA GLY A 756 -32.53 -9.46 4.84
C GLY A 756 -31.62 -9.57 3.60
N ARG A 757 -30.31 -9.43 3.79
CA ARG A 757 -29.32 -9.62 2.71
C ARG A 757 -29.31 -11.06 2.18
N ASN A 758 -29.39 -12.08 3.04
CA ASN A 758 -29.46 -13.47 2.60
C ASN A 758 -30.74 -13.75 1.79
N MET A 759 -31.89 -13.20 2.22
CA MET A 759 -33.15 -13.32 1.50
C MET A 759 -33.11 -12.63 0.12
N GLU A 760 -32.51 -11.44 0.03
CA GLU A 760 -32.32 -10.74 -1.25
C GLU A 760 -31.52 -11.60 -2.24
N ILE A 761 -30.39 -12.15 -1.80
CA ILE A 761 -29.52 -13.01 -2.63
C ILE A 761 -30.31 -14.22 -3.11
N GLN A 762 -31.03 -14.89 -2.21
CA GLN A 762 -31.86 -16.04 -2.54
C GLN A 762 -32.91 -15.69 -3.60
N MET A 763 -33.71 -14.65 -3.38
CA MET A 763 -34.77 -14.23 -4.29
C MET A 763 -34.23 -13.88 -5.68
N ARG A 764 -33.12 -13.15 -5.75
CA ARG A 764 -32.50 -12.72 -7.01
C ARG A 764 -31.94 -13.90 -7.82
N LEU A 765 -31.38 -14.90 -7.15
CA LEU A 765 -30.91 -16.14 -7.79
C LEU A 765 -32.08 -17.00 -8.25
N GLU A 766 -33.11 -17.19 -7.42
CA GLU A 766 -34.32 -17.94 -7.80
C GLU A 766 -35.01 -17.29 -9.02
N MET A 767 -35.10 -15.96 -9.07
CA MET A 767 -35.61 -15.24 -10.24
C MET A 767 -34.75 -15.47 -11.49
N ALA A 768 -33.42 -15.40 -11.38
CA ALA A 768 -32.52 -15.57 -12.52
C ALA A 768 -32.53 -17.02 -13.05
N LEU A 769 -32.64 -18.01 -12.17
CA LEU A 769 -32.65 -19.43 -12.51
C LEU A 769 -34.01 -19.94 -12.99
N GLY A 770 -35.09 -19.20 -12.70
CA GLY A 770 -36.43 -19.49 -13.20
C GLY A 770 -36.71 -19.00 -14.63
N GLU A 771 -35.81 -18.22 -15.25
CA GLU A 771 -35.95 -17.79 -16.65
C GLU A 771 -35.61 -18.95 -17.61
N SER A 772 -36.47 -19.22 -18.62
CA SER A 772 -36.19 -20.17 -19.71
C SER A 772 -36.35 -19.49 -21.07
N PRO A 773 -35.29 -19.40 -21.90
CA PRO A 773 -33.90 -19.78 -21.60
C PRO A 773 -33.25 -18.84 -20.56
N LEU A 774 -32.21 -19.32 -19.87
CA LEU A 774 -31.44 -18.52 -18.91
C LEU A 774 -30.84 -17.27 -19.58
N LYS A 775 -31.00 -16.09 -18.96
CA LYS A 775 -30.38 -14.84 -19.45
C LYS A 775 -29.15 -14.46 -18.63
N ILE A 776 -27.97 -14.60 -19.23
CA ILE A 776 -26.70 -14.14 -18.64
C ILE A 776 -26.55 -12.64 -18.87
N ARG A 777 -26.65 -11.83 -17.80
CA ARG A 777 -26.54 -10.36 -17.86
C ARG A 777 -25.26 -9.89 -17.18
N LEU A 778 -24.23 -9.57 -17.97
CA LEU A 778 -22.96 -9.05 -17.47
C LEU A 778 -23.09 -7.64 -16.90
N SER A 779 -22.27 -7.33 -15.90
CA SER A 779 -22.14 -5.98 -15.36
C SER A 779 -21.29 -5.11 -16.30
N ARG A 780 -21.71 -3.85 -16.54
CA ARG A 780 -20.99 -2.89 -17.40
C ARG A 780 -20.24 -1.83 -16.59
N ARG A 781 -19.60 -2.25 -15.50
CA ARG A 781 -18.88 -1.32 -14.62
C ARG A 781 -17.51 -1.00 -15.23
N ASN A 782 -17.17 0.29 -15.31
CA ASN A 782 -15.86 0.72 -15.77
C ASN A 782 -14.78 0.40 -14.72
N PRO A 783 -13.59 -0.10 -15.13
CA PRO A 783 -12.47 -0.27 -14.22
C PRO A 783 -12.02 1.08 -13.66
N SER A 784 -11.55 1.08 -12.42
CA SER A 784 -11.02 2.28 -11.77
C SER A 784 -9.78 2.82 -12.49
N ARG A 785 -9.46 4.11 -12.31
CA ARG A 785 -8.27 4.72 -12.91
C ARG A 785 -6.98 3.98 -12.56
N GLN A 786 -6.86 3.46 -11.32
CA GLN A 786 -5.69 2.69 -10.90
C GLN A 786 -5.62 1.35 -11.63
N GLN A 787 -6.72 0.59 -11.72
CA GLN A 787 -6.77 -0.70 -12.42
C GLN A 787 -6.40 -0.59 -13.91
N LYS A 788 -6.72 0.52 -14.57
CA LYS A 788 -6.33 0.76 -15.98
C LYS A 788 -4.81 0.75 -16.22
N HIS A 789 -4.00 1.01 -15.19
CA HIS A 789 -2.55 1.07 -15.31
C HIS A 789 -1.86 -0.27 -15.04
N PHE A 790 -2.59 -1.23 -14.48
CA PHE A 790 -2.11 -2.56 -14.20
C PHE A 790 -2.79 -3.56 -15.12
N TYR A 791 -2.45 -3.48 -16.40
CA TYR A 791 -2.87 -4.44 -17.40
C TYR A 791 -1.81 -5.54 -17.54
N PHE A 792 -2.23 -6.78 -17.28
CA PHE A 792 -1.48 -7.99 -17.56
C PHE A 792 -2.23 -8.73 -18.65
N ALA A 793 -1.51 -9.09 -19.72
CA ALA A 793 -2.08 -9.97 -20.74
C ALA A 793 -2.53 -11.28 -20.07
N PRO A 794 -3.73 -11.79 -20.38
CA PRO A 794 -4.22 -13.01 -19.77
C PRO A 794 -3.31 -14.19 -20.12
N GLU A 795 -2.80 -14.87 -19.11
CA GLU A 795 -2.08 -16.14 -19.23
C GLU A 795 -3.05 -17.28 -18.89
N LEU A 796 -3.37 -18.10 -19.89
CA LEU A 796 -4.20 -19.30 -19.74
C LEU A 796 -3.30 -20.54 -19.83
N ARG A 797 -3.45 -21.47 -18.89
CA ARG A 797 -2.75 -22.75 -18.92
C ARG A 797 -3.73 -23.87 -18.61
N LEU A 798 -3.97 -24.72 -19.60
CA LEU A 798 -4.82 -25.89 -19.46
C LEU A 798 -3.96 -27.14 -19.30
N ARG A 799 -4.31 -27.99 -18.33
CA ARG A 799 -3.60 -29.25 -18.06
C ARG A 799 -4.60 -30.35 -17.71
N PRO A 800 -4.39 -31.61 -18.11
CA PRO A 800 -5.20 -32.72 -17.61
C PRO A 800 -4.99 -32.90 -16.11
N GLN A 801 -6.06 -33.23 -15.38
CA GLN A 801 -5.97 -33.62 -13.97
C GLN A 801 -5.29 -34.98 -13.82
N ALA A 802 -4.82 -35.29 -12.61
CA ALA A 802 -4.05 -36.51 -12.34
C ALA A 802 -4.85 -37.82 -12.57
N ASP A 803 -6.17 -37.76 -12.61
CA ASP A 803 -7.08 -38.87 -12.94
C ASP A 803 -7.44 -38.93 -14.44
N ALA A 804 -6.93 -37.99 -15.26
CA ALA A 804 -7.15 -37.83 -16.69
C ALA A 804 -8.62 -37.72 -17.14
N GLN A 805 -9.57 -37.57 -16.21
CA GLN A 805 -11.00 -37.46 -16.51
C GLN A 805 -11.45 -36.01 -16.75
N ARG A 806 -10.67 -35.05 -16.26
CA ARG A 806 -11.01 -33.62 -16.29
C ARG A 806 -9.80 -32.78 -16.64
N SER A 807 -10.05 -31.54 -17.04
CA SER A 807 -9.02 -30.53 -17.31
C SER A 807 -8.99 -29.48 -16.21
N GLU A 808 -7.81 -29.02 -15.83
CA GLU A 808 -7.60 -27.87 -14.95
C GLU A 808 -7.13 -26.69 -15.78
N LEU A 809 -7.89 -25.60 -15.77
CA LEU A 809 -7.53 -24.34 -16.39
C LEU A 809 -7.07 -23.37 -15.29
N SER A 810 -5.82 -22.90 -15.40
CA SER A 810 -5.31 -21.77 -14.64
C SER A 810 -5.41 -20.50 -15.49
N LEU A 811 -6.08 -19.47 -14.98
CA LEU A 811 -6.19 -18.15 -15.58
C LEU A 811 -5.46 -17.14 -14.70
N ALA A 812 -4.48 -16.42 -15.26
CA ALA A 812 -3.87 -15.28 -14.61
C ALA A 812 -4.05 -14.01 -15.46
N CYS A 813 -4.77 -13.01 -14.96
CA CYS A 813 -5.03 -11.77 -15.69
C CYS A 813 -5.27 -10.58 -14.74
N SER A 814 -5.49 -9.40 -15.30
CA SER A 814 -5.92 -8.23 -14.51
C SER A 814 -7.36 -8.39 -14.01
N ASP A 815 -7.58 -8.01 -12.75
CA ASP A 815 -8.91 -7.92 -12.15
C ASP A 815 -9.74 -6.81 -12.81
N GLN A 816 -10.96 -7.16 -13.20
CA GLN A 816 -11.90 -6.26 -13.85
C GLN A 816 -13.32 -6.54 -13.38
N PRO A 817 -14.18 -5.52 -13.29
CA PRO A 817 -15.57 -5.73 -12.94
C PRO A 817 -16.23 -6.75 -13.89
N GLY A 818 -16.89 -7.77 -13.32
CA GLY A 818 -17.53 -8.82 -14.10
C GLY A 818 -16.61 -9.88 -14.69
N LEU A 819 -15.29 -9.87 -14.39
CA LEU A 819 -14.31 -10.82 -14.95
C LEU A 819 -14.78 -12.28 -14.93
N LEU A 820 -15.15 -12.77 -13.75
CA LEU A 820 -15.60 -14.17 -13.60
C LEU A 820 -16.87 -14.46 -14.40
N ALA A 821 -17.77 -13.49 -14.52
CA ALA A 821 -18.99 -13.63 -15.32
C ALA A 821 -18.68 -13.68 -16.82
N THR A 822 -17.72 -12.87 -17.28
CA THR A 822 -17.21 -12.90 -18.67
C THR A 822 -16.57 -14.25 -18.99
N VAL A 823 -15.72 -14.76 -18.11
CA VAL A 823 -15.07 -16.07 -18.27
C VAL A 823 -16.10 -17.20 -18.26
N ALA A 824 -17.06 -17.16 -17.33
CA ALA A 824 -18.14 -18.15 -17.27
C ALA A 824 -19.03 -18.13 -18.52
N GLN A 825 -19.24 -16.96 -19.12
CA GLN A 825 -19.97 -16.85 -20.39
C GLN A 825 -19.19 -17.47 -21.56
N ALA A 826 -17.87 -17.29 -21.62
CA ALA A 826 -17.03 -17.93 -22.63
C ALA A 826 -17.07 -19.47 -22.50
N PHE A 827 -17.03 -20.00 -21.27
CA PHE A 827 -17.18 -21.45 -21.02
C PHE A 827 -18.53 -21.96 -21.53
N TYR A 828 -19.61 -21.23 -21.24
CA TYR A 828 -20.95 -21.55 -21.72
C TYR A 828 -21.02 -21.57 -23.26
N GLN A 829 -20.43 -20.59 -23.94
CA GLN A 829 -20.40 -20.50 -25.40
C GLN A 829 -19.63 -21.66 -26.06
N CYS A 830 -18.62 -22.20 -25.36
CA CYS A 830 -17.84 -23.35 -25.84
C CYS A 830 -18.44 -24.71 -25.44
N GLY A 831 -19.58 -24.74 -24.74
CA GLY A 831 -20.19 -25.99 -24.28
C GLY A 831 -19.38 -26.72 -23.20
N VAL A 832 -18.59 -25.98 -22.42
CA VAL A 832 -17.71 -26.54 -21.38
C VAL A 832 -18.43 -26.57 -20.03
N ASN A 833 -18.38 -27.72 -19.36
CA ASN A 833 -18.93 -27.91 -18.02
C ASN A 833 -17.92 -27.49 -16.95
N VAL A 834 -18.36 -26.72 -15.96
CA VAL A 834 -17.54 -26.32 -14.81
C VAL A 834 -17.88 -27.23 -13.64
N HIS A 835 -16.88 -27.87 -13.03
CA HIS A 835 -17.04 -28.74 -11.86
C HIS A 835 -16.58 -28.09 -10.56
N ALA A 836 -15.59 -27.19 -10.64
CA ALA A 836 -15.11 -26.43 -9.51
C ALA A 836 -14.44 -25.13 -9.99
N ALA A 837 -14.50 -24.09 -9.17
CA ALA A 837 -13.77 -22.85 -9.39
C ALA A 837 -13.15 -22.37 -8.07
N ARG A 838 -11.90 -21.94 -8.12
CA ARG A 838 -11.21 -21.24 -7.03
C ARG A 838 -10.81 -19.88 -7.55
N ILE A 839 -11.37 -18.85 -6.92
CA ILE A 839 -11.25 -17.48 -7.38
C ILE A 839 -10.35 -16.75 -6.41
N ALA A 840 -9.16 -16.37 -6.88
CA ALA A 840 -8.12 -15.82 -6.04
C ALA A 840 -7.63 -14.49 -6.61
N THR A 841 -8.16 -13.40 -6.06
CA THR A 841 -7.75 -12.04 -6.40
C THR A 841 -6.67 -11.54 -5.43
N PHE A 842 -5.51 -11.20 -5.98
CA PHE A 842 -4.36 -10.61 -5.28
C PHE A 842 -4.13 -9.20 -5.79
N GLY A 843 -4.73 -8.21 -5.09
CA GLY A 843 -4.69 -6.82 -5.54
C GLY A 843 -5.47 -6.68 -6.84
N GLU A 844 -4.76 -6.49 -7.94
CA GLU A 844 -5.26 -6.30 -9.29
C GLU A 844 -4.95 -7.46 -10.23
N ARG A 845 -4.31 -8.51 -9.72
CA ARG A 845 -4.07 -9.76 -10.46
C ARG A 845 -5.03 -10.82 -9.95
N VAL A 846 -5.77 -11.41 -10.87
CA VAL A 846 -6.62 -12.57 -10.63
C VAL A 846 -5.85 -13.80 -11.03
N GLU A 847 -5.88 -14.83 -10.18
CA GLU A 847 -5.25 -16.12 -10.42
C GLU A 847 -6.26 -17.23 -10.14
N ASP A 848 -7.20 -17.37 -11.07
CA ASP A 848 -8.32 -18.29 -10.96
C ASP A 848 -7.94 -19.69 -11.44
N VAL A 849 -8.53 -20.69 -10.80
CA VAL A 849 -8.36 -22.10 -11.18
C VAL A 849 -9.73 -22.73 -11.36
N PHE A 850 -9.96 -23.33 -12.52
CA PHE A 850 -11.19 -24.02 -12.89
C PHE A 850 -10.93 -25.49 -13.18
N VAL A 851 -11.85 -26.36 -12.75
CA VAL A 851 -11.88 -27.76 -13.14
C VAL A 851 -13.02 -27.94 -14.13
N LEU A 852 -12.69 -28.38 -15.34
CA LEU A 852 -13.53 -28.34 -16.53
C LEU A 852 -13.63 -29.72 -17.19
N SER A 853 -14.71 -29.93 -17.95
CA SER A 853 -14.86 -31.05 -18.88
C SER A 853 -15.62 -30.59 -20.13
N ASN A 854 -15.55 -31.37 -21.20
CA ASN A 854 -16.43 -31.18 -22.34
C ASN A 854 -17.88 -31.60 -22.00
N ALA A 855 -18.78 -31.47 -22.99
CA ALA A 855 -20.20 -31.78 -22.84
C ALA A 855 -20.49 -33.26 -22.54
N GLN A 856 -19.52 -34.16 -22.76
CA GLN A 856 -19.59 -35.60 -22.46
C GLN A 856 -18.94 -35.95 -21.11
N ASP A 857 -18.64 -34.95 -20.27
CA ASP A 857 -17.95 -35.08 -18.99
C ASP A 857 -16.55 -35.73 -19.07
N GLN A 858 -15.86 -35.54 -20.20
CA GLN A 858 -14.48 -35.97 -20.42
C GLN A 858 -13.50 -34.79 -20.39
N ALA A 859 -12.21 -35.08 -20.22
CA ALA A 859 -11.18 -34.06 -20.35
C ALA A 859 -11.24 -33.43 -21.76
N LEU A 860 -10.98 -32.12 -21.84
CA LEU A 860 -10.97 -31.38 -23.09
C LEU A 860 -9.85 -31.93 -23.99
N ASP A 861 -10.18 -32.17 -25.26
CA ASP A 861 -9.16 -32.49 -26.26
C ASP A 861 -8.37 -31.23 -26.68
N GLU A 862 -7.36 -31.41 -27.52
CA GLU A 862 -6.47 -30.31 -27.94
C GLU A 862 -7.25 -29.22 -28.72
N GLY A 863 -8.21 -29.60 -29.56
CA GLY A 863 -9.01 -28.65 -30.33
C GLY A 863 -10.02 -27.89 -29.46
N GLU A 864 -10.71 -28.59 -28.57
CA GLU A 864 -11.62 -27.99 -27.58
C GLU A 864 -10.86 -27.04 -26.64
N ALA A 865 -9.65 -27.40 -26.23
CA ALA A 865 -8.79 -26.57 -25.39
C ALA A 865 -8.35 -25.29 -26.11
N GLU A 866 -7.91 -25.38 -27.37
CA GLU A 866 -7.54 -24.22 -28.18
C GLU A 866 -8.74 -23.28 -28.40
N GLN A 867 -9.91 -23.83 -28.72
CA GLN A 867 -11.14 -23.06 -28.87
C GLN A 867 -11.52 -22.32 -27.59
N LEU A 868 -11.45 -23.00 -26.44
CA LEU A 868 -11.74 -22.41 -25.15
C LEU A 868 -10.78 -21.27 -24.80
N ILE A 869 -9.47 -21.46 -25.03
CA ILE A 869 -8.45 -20.44 -24.78
C ILE A 869 -8.74 -19.21 -25.65
N ALA A 870 -8.95 -19.40 -26.95
CA ALA A 870 -9.24 -18.30 -27.88
C ALA A 870 -10.53 -17.55 -27.51
N ALA A 871 -11.58 -18.26 -27.08
CA ALA A 871 -12.83 -17.64 -26.66
C ALA A 871 -12.65 -16.79 -25.39
N VAL A 872 -11.91 -17.29 -24.40
CA VAL A 872 -11.61 -16.54 -23.17
C VAL A 872 -10.73 -15.34 -23.47
N GLU A 873 -9.66 -15.48 -24.26
CA GLU A 873 -8.80 -14.36 -24.66
C GLU A 873 -9.59 -13.28 -25.39
N SER A 874 -10.44 -13.67 -26.34
CA SER A 874 -11.33 -12.75 -27.06
C SER A 874 -12.27 -12.02 -26.11
N ALA A 875 -12.92 -12.73 -25.19
CA ALA A 875 -13.85 -12.12 -24.22
C ALA A 875 -13.15 -11.12 -23.28
N LEU A 876 -11.91 -11.42 -22.86
CA LEU A 876 -11.12 -10.54 -22.02
C LEU A 876 -10.55 -9.35 -22.79
N SER A 877 -10.24 -9.51 -24.08
CA SER A 877 -9.76 -8.41 -24.93
C SER A 877 -10.86 -7.39 -25.26
N GLN A 878 -12.10 -7.83 -25.51
CA GLN A 878 -13.25 -6.97 -25.82
C GLN A 878 -13.79 -6.20 -24.59
N SER A 879 -13.40 -6.62 -23.38
CA SER A 879 -13.75 -5.96 -22.12
C SER A 879 -12.79 -4.82 -21.74
N ASN A 880 -11.64 -4.70 -22.44
CA ASN A 880 -10.70 -3.58 -22.32
C ASN A 880 -11.04 -2.47 -23.30
#